data_AF-A0A4Y8JM05-F1
#
_entry.id   AF-A0A4Y8JM05-F1
#
_cell.length_a   1.000
_cell.length_b   1.000
_cell.length_c   1.000
_cell.angle_alpha   90.00
_cell.angle_beta   90.00
_cell.angle_gamma   90.00
#
_symmetry.space_group_name_H-M   'P 1'
#
loop_
_entity.id
_entity.type
_entity.pdbx_description
1 polymer ?
#
loop_
_entity_poly.entity_id
_entity_poly.type
_entity_poly.pdbx_seq_one_letter_code
_entity_poly.pdbx_strand_id
1 'polypeptide(L)'
;MLLLGAGTAAAAAAPPPGASAASAASGAPAGAVSTRPAPAASAPLTNLSHLTFLLDTVPLTAVDGHTTYEIDQQPTAQAPWTYADKKADGSYGRAGGGSLDPATGHWSQGAYNADDIARTAVVYLRHWQQTGDETSREHAVQTLRSLTYLQTATGPNAGNVVLWQQADGTLTPSATPVELPDPSDSAESYWVARTVWALGEGYAAFQAADPDFAAFLQDRLHLSLDSLERQSLAKYGTFDVADGVNVPAWLIAGGADASAEAALGLAAYVTAVPDDDTARTALTRLTEGVAAMSSGSATEWPFGAIMPWNKSQTLWHAWGGLAPAAVATASTVIGRSDLLGAAVKDAAQFTPQLLAAGGPDNAWSPTPGEAQIAYGVDSRVQGLVATAAAANAPGLLDLAAVTAAWFFGANPNGAPAYNPATGTAIDGIEPDGRINPNSGAESTIHALMTMLTLDANPSLKVKALGIDATVSTVGLSVVEAESGTITGGGSVVTPPSSWTGEANLSGGAYVALGTGDSLSIPVPATDQARNVFPIVNQGEADSGSTAWSSATSTLGSTSNGGAGAQGITDALGRLFPLTLQQALPGADTAVVGMADGAASVDALLIQPLISTITVTGSAGESTVYVSAATESSVRTVAVPRGYRLAQQAFDATGTPVASVDKKAPKTGAVTVVAGGFTVAKLVRK
;
A
#
# COMPACT_ATOMS: atom_id res chain seq x y z
N MET A 1 -13.17 -7.53 16.19
CA MET A 1 -13.58 -8.54 15.20
C MET A 1 -13.00 -8.03 13.92
N LEU A 2 -11.70 -8.24 13.77
CA LEU A 2 -10.79 -7.75 12.74
C LEU A 2 -9.42 -8.31 13.13
N LEU A 3 -8.61 -8.70 12.15
CA LEU A 3 -7.39 -9.53 12.21
C LEU A 3 -7.69 -11.02 12.12
N LEU A 4 -7.53 -11.58 10.91
CA LEU A 4 -6.87 -12.85 10.58
C LEU A 4 -7.29 -13.24 9.15
N GLY A 5 -6.52 -12.82 8.16
CA GLY A 5 -6.79 -13.14 6.76
C GLY A 5 -5.77 -12.57 5.77
N ALA A 6 -4.54 -12.33 6.21
CA ALA A 6 -3.33 -12.20 5.39
C ALA A 6 -2.13 -12.22 6.34
N GLY A 7 -1.49 -13.38 6.49
CA GLY A 7 -0.12 -13.50 7.01
C GLY A 7 0.17 -13.03 8.44
N THR A 8 -0.34 -13.73 9.47
CA THR A 8 0.44 -13.85 10.72
C THR A 8 1.60 -14.81 10.46
N ALA A 9 2.79 -14.27 10.19
CA ALA A 9 3.99 -14.96 10.63
C ALA A 9 3.88 -15.05 12.17
N ALA A 10 3.80 -16.27 12.70
CA ALA A 10 3.59 -16.52 14.11
C ALA A 10 4.64 -15.79 14.98
N ALA A 11 4.20 -14.77 15.72
CA ALA A 11 4.84 -14.37 16.96
C ALA A 11 4.62 -15.50 17.96
N ALA A 12 5.56 -16.44 18.02
CA ALA A 12 5.62 -17.42 19.09
C ALA A 12 5.80 -16.65 20.42
N ALA A 13 4.86 -16.86 21.34
CA ALA A 13 4.96 -16.39 22.71
C ALA A 13 6.32 -16.77 23.31
N ALA A 14 7.10 -15.77 23.71
CA ALA A 14 8.28 -15.98 24.53
C ALA A 14 7.85 -16.57 25.89
N PRO A 15 8.47 -17.67 26.37
CA PRO A 15 8.24 -18.14 27.73
C PRO A 15 8.89 -17.16 28.74
N PRO A 16 8.42 -17.14 30.01
CA PRO A 16 8.85 -16.17 31.02
C PRO A 16 10.33 -16.33 31.41
N PRO A 17 10.97 -15.28 32.00
CA PRO A 17 12.42 -15.20 32.11
C PRO A 17 12.95 -16.19 33.16
N GLY A 18 13.74 -17.15 32.71
CA GLY A 18 14.47 -18.10 33.54
C GLY A 18 15.96 -18.06 33.25
N ALA A 19 16.72 -17.48 34.18
CA ALA A 19 18.18 -17.59 34.41
C ALA A 19 19.11 -17.82 33.21
N SER A 20 19.84 -16.76 32.89
CA SER A 20 21.09 -16.69 32.13
C SER A 20 22.04 -17.88 32.33
N ALA A 21 22.45 -18.51 31.22
CA ALA A 21 23.75 -19.15 31.10
C ALA A 21 24.38 -18.72 29.77
N ALA A 22 25.43 -17.91 29.86
CA ALA A 22 26.22 -17.45 28.73
C ALA A 22 26.87 -18.63 28.00
N SER A 23 26.68 -18.74 26.69
CA SER A 23 27.58 -19.48 25.81
C SER A 23 28.05 -18.56 24.68
N ALA A 24 29.37 -18.41 24.60
CA ALA A 24 30.08 -17.44 23.79
C ALA A 24 29.74 -17.49 22.29
N ALA A 25 29.70 -16.30 21.69
CA ALA A 25 29.63 -16.07 20.27
C ALA A 25 30.81 -16.72 19.53
N SER A 26 30.51 -17.49 18.50
CA SER A 26 31.44 -17.77 17.40
C SER A 26 30.93 -17.05 16.16
N GLY A 27 31.60 -15.96 15.78
CA GLY A 27 31.29 -15.23 14.56
C GLY A 27 31.50 -16.11 13.33
N ALA A 28 30.43 -16.30 12.55
CA ALA A 28 30.52 -16.78 11.18
C ALA A 28 30.72 -15.57 10.24
N PRO A 29 31.59 -15.65 9.23
CA PRO A 29 31.88 -14.53 8.35
C PRO A 29 30.68 -14.22 7.45
N ALA A 30 30.47 -12.93 7.17
CA ALA A 30 29.53 -12.44 6.17
C ALA A 30 29.75 -13.20 4.84
N GLY A 31 28.77 -14.02 4.46
CA GLY A 31 28.77 -14.71 3.17
C GLY A 31 28.79 -13.68 2.04
N ALA A 32 29.64 -13.91 1.05
CA ALA A 32 29.76 -13.06 -0.12
C ALA A 32 28.39 -12.86 -0.79
N VAL A 33 27.93 -11.61 -0.83
CA VAL A 33 26.79 -11.18 -1.64
C VAL A 33 27.17 -11.46 -3.09
N SER A 34 26.51 -12.44 -3.71
CA SER A 34 26.68 -12.70 -5.14
C SER A 34 26.11 -11.51 -5.90
N THR A 35 26.96 -10.57 -6.30
CA THR A 35 26.61 -9.43 -7.14
C THR A 35 26.22 -9.94 -8.53
N ARG A 36 24.93 -10.22 -8.73
CA ARG A 36 24.40 -10.54 -10.06
C ARG A 36 24.44 -9.24 -10.90
N PRO A 37 24.85 -9.28 -12.18
CA PRO A 37 24.83 -8.09 -13.02
C PRO A 37 23.41 -7.51 -13.10
N ALA A 38 23.30 -6.18 -12.99
CA ALA A 38 22.03 -5.49 -13.23
C ALA A 38 21.50 -5.85 -14.63
N PRO A 39 20.18 -6.09 -14.78
CA PRO A 39 19.61 -6.42 -16.08
C PRO A 39 19.81 -5.25 -17.05
N ALA A 40 20.09 -5.57 -18.32
CA ALA A 40 20.23 -4.56 -19.36
C ALA A 40 18.88 -3.86 -19.59
N ALA A 41 18.88 -2.52 -19.66
CA ALA A 41 17.65 -1.74 -19.83
C ALA A 41 16.86 -2.06 -21.12
N SER A 42 17.52 -2.64 -22.13
CA SER A 42 16.90 -3.07 -23.39
C SER A 42 16.23 -4.45 -23.34
N ALA A 43 16.54 -5.28 -22.35
CA ALA A 43 15.94 -6.62 -22.19
C ALA A 43 14.65 -6.51 -21.38
N PRO A 44 13.57 -7.25 -21.71
CA PRO A 44 12.36 -7.30 -20.88
C PRO A 44 12.69 -7.69 -19.44
N LEU A 45 12.03 -7.03 -18.48
CA LEU A 45 12.14 -7.38 -17.05
C LEU A 45 11.13 -8.44 -16.66
N THR A 46 9.99 -8.47 -17.35
CA THR A 46 8.91 -9.42 -17.10
C THR A 46 9.38 -10.82 -17.46
N ASN A 47 9.34 -11.73 -16.48
CA ASN A 47 9.65 -13.13 -16.66
C ASN A 47 8.60 -13.98 -15.94
N LEU A 48 7.73 -14.62 -16.71
CA LEU A 48 6.57 -15.35 -16.18
C LEU A 48 6.92 -16.75 -15.65
N SER A 49 8.19 -17.18 -15.72
CA SER A 49 8.57 -18.57 -15.40
C SER A 49 8.14 -19.01 -14.00
N HIS A 50 8.32 -18.16 -12.98
CA HIS A 50 7.90 -18.49 -11.62
C HIS A 50 6.37 -18.46 -11.46
N LEU A 51 5.66 -17.52 -12.10
CA LEU A 51 4.19 -17.51 -12.08
C LEU A 51 3.60 -18.75 -12.76
N THR A 52 4.16 -19.16 -13.89
CA THR A 52 3.81 -20.43 -14.55
C THR A 52 4.20 -21.64 -13.69
N PHE A 53 5.29 -21.56 -12.92
CA PHE A 53 5.59 -22.54 -11.88
C PHE A 53 4.57 -22.51 -10.73
N LEU A 54 3.83 -21.44 -10.46
CA LEU A 54 2.76 -21.47 -9.47
C LEU A 54 1.46 -22.06 -10.03
N LEU A 55 1.26 -22.02 -11.35
CA LEU A 55 0.07 -22.59 -11.98
C LEU A 55 0.02 -24.12 -11.85
N ASP A 56 -1.18 -24.62 -11.61
CA ASP A 56 -1.52 -26.03 -11.69
C ASP A 56 -2.86 -26.24 -12.40
N THR A 57 -3.09 -27.46 -12.86
CA THR A 57 -4.38 -27.85 -13.44
C THR A 57 -5.34 -28.27 -12.33
N VAL A 58 -6.50 -27.61 -12.26
CA VAL A 58 -7.49 -27.83 -11.20
C VAL A 58 -8.78 -28.40 -11.80
N PRO A 59 -9.36 -29.46 -11.21
CA PRO A 59 -10.67 -29.98 -11.62
C PRO A 59 -11.79 -28.96 -11.38
N LEU A 60 -12.70 -28.83 -12.35
CA LEU A 60 -13.94 -28.08 -12.23
C LEU A 60 -15.07 -29.06 -11.95
N THR A 61 -15.31 -29.34 -10.68
CA THR A 61 -16.31 -30.33 -10.27
C THR A 61 -17.73 -29.80 -10.48
N ALA A 62 -18.71 -30.70 -10.66
CA ALA A 62 -20.09 -30.26 -10.77
C ALA A 62 -20.58 -29.77 -9.39
N VAL A 63 -20.80 -28.47 -9.26
CA VAL A 63 -21.35 -27.83 -8.05
C VAL A 63 -22.54 -26.98 -8.46
N ASP A 64 -23.68 -27.17 -7.79
CA ASP A 64 -24.90 -26.41 -8.07
C ASP A 64 -24.63 -24.90 -7.95
N GLY A 65 -25.01 -24.14 -8.97
CA GLY A 65 -24.79 -22.70 -9.01
C GLY A 65 -23.40 -22.26 -9.47
N HIS A 66 -22.46 -23.17 -9.73
CA HIS A 66 -21.11 -22.84 -10.22
C HIS A 66 -20.87 -23.41 -11.62
N THR A 67 -20.36 -22.57 -12.51
CA THR A 67 -20.05 -22.95 -13.90
C THR A 67 -19.03 -22.00 -14.50
N THR A 68 -18.47 -22.36 -15.66
CA THR A 68 -17.59 -21.49 -16.43
C THR A 68 -17.71 -21.77 -17.93
N TYR A 69 -17.02 -20.98 -18.74
CA TYR A 69 -16.93 -21.13 -20.18
C TYR A 69 -16.44 -22.54 -20.54
N GLU A 70 -17.19 -23.21 -21.41
CA GLU A 70 -16.88 -24.56 -21.93
C GLU A 70 -16.58 -25.62 -20.85
N ILE A 71 -17.26 -25.57 -19.70
CA ILE A 71 -17.00 -26.51 -18.60
C ILE A 71 -17.20 -27.99 -19.01
N ASP A 72 -18.18 -28.28 -19.88
CA ASP A 72 -18.46 -29.65 -20.35
C ASP A 72 -17.37 -30.18 -21.30
N GLN A 73 -16.78 -29.31 -22.11
CA GLN A 73 -15.73 -29.67 -23.06
C GLN A 73 -14.36 -29.69 -22.40
N GLN A 74 -14.14 -28.82 -21.42
CA GLN A 74 -12.87 -28.63 -20.72
C GLN A 74 -13.12 -28.62 -19.19
N PRO A 75 -13.28 -29.78 -18.54
CA PRO A 75 -13.64 -29.87 -17.11
C PRO A 75 -12.47 -29.60 -16.14
N THR A 76 -11.45 -28.89 -16.62
CA THR A 76 -10.30 -28.43 -15.82
C THR A 76 -9.96 -27.00 -16.22
N ALA A 77 -9.33 -26.26 -15.31
CA ALA A 77 -8.78 -24.92 -15.56
C ALA A 77 -7.40 -24.78 -14.89
N GLN A 78 -6.83 -23.58 -14.90
CA GLN A 78 -5.56 -23.30 -14.22
C GLN A 78 -5.74 -22.31 -13.08
N ALA A 79 -5.10 -22.59 -11.95
CA ALA A 79 -5.04 -21.70 -10.80
C ALA A 79 -3.62 -21.66 -10.21
N PRO A 80 -3.16 -20.50 -9.71
CA PRO A 80 -1.88 -20.37 -9.02
C PRO A 80 -1.99 -20.87 -7.57
N TRP A 81 -1.07 -21.73 -7.17
CA TRP A 81 -0.86 -22.05 -5.75
C TRP A 81 -0.61 -20.78 -4.95
N THR A 82 -1.29 -20.63 -3.81
CA THR A 82 -1.24 -19.41 -2.99
C THR A 82 0.17 -19.10 -2.49
N TYR A 83 0.88 -20.11 -1.96
CA TYR A 83 2.21 -19.94 -1.37
C TYR A 83 3.28 -20.74 -2.10
N ALA A 84 4.53 -20.28 -1.98
CA ALA A 84 5.70 -21.05 -2.35
C ALA A 84 6.86 -20.80 -1.39
N ASP A 85 7.17 -21.84 -0.62
CA ASP A 85 8.22 -21.81 0.38
C ASP A 85 9.59 -22.02 -0.24
N LYS A 86 10.56 -21.18 0.12
CA LYS A 86 11.94 -21.39 -0.28
C LYS A 86 12.54 -22.56 0.50
N LYS A 87 13.09 -23.54 -0.23
CA LYS A 87 13.73 -24.73 0.34
C LYS A 87 15.24 -24.50 0.54
N ALA A 88 15.87 -25.35 1.33
CA ALA A 88 17.27 -25.23 1.69
C ALA A 88 18.24 -25.36 0.49
N ASP A 89 17.81 -26.05 -0.57
CA ASP A 89 18.56 -26.17 -1.83
C ASP A 89 18.37 -24.97 -2.78
N GLY A 90 17.56 -23.98 -2.38
CA GLY A 90 17.24 -22.79 -3.16
C GLY A 90 16.06 -22.95 -4.11
N SER A 91 15.45 -24.14 -4.22
CA SER A 91 14.21 -24.36 -4.95
C SER A 91 12.99 -23.82 -4.18
N TYR A 92 11.82 -23.81 -4.83
CA TYR A 92 10.55 -23.44 -4.20
C TYR A 92 9.61 -24.64 -4.18
N GLY A 93 8.88 -24.82 -3.07
CA GLY A 93 7.80 -25.80 -2.97
C GLY A 93 6.45 -25.10 -2.82
N ARG A 94 5.49 -25.47 -3.68
CA ARG A 94 4.12 -24.95 -3.66
C ARG A 94 3.39 -25.38 -2.37
N ALA A 95 2.59 -24.49 -1.82
CA ALA A 95 1.78 -24.74 -0.63
C ALA A 95 0.43 -24.01 -0.74
N GLY A 96 -0.60 -24.60 -0.15
CA GLY A 96 -1.92 -23.98 0.01
C GLY A 96 -1.99 -23.17 1.31
N GLY A 97 -3.14 -22.55 1.52
CA GLY A 97 -3.44 -21.73 2.69
C GLY A 97 -3.73 -22.53 3.96
N GLY A 98 -3.08 -22.11 5.06
CA GLY A 98 -3.26 -22.74 6.37
C GLY A 98 -2.51 -24.07 6.51
N SER A 99 -3.02 -24.97 7.35
CA SER A 99 -2.38 -26.26 7.62
C SER A 99 -2.87 -27.35 6.67
N LEU A 100 -1.97 -28.18 6.16
CA LEU A 100 -2.31 -29.38 5.36
C LEU A 100 -2.79 -30.51 6.27
N ASP A 101 -3.96 -31.07 5.97
CA ASP A 101 -4.40 -32.36 6.47
C ASP A 101 -3.88 -33.48 5.55
N PRO A 102 -2.93 -34.32 5.99
CA PRO A 102 -2.36 -35.37 5.17
C PRO A 102 -3.34 -36.52 4.87
N ALA A 103 -4.46 -36.64 5.60
CA ALA A 103 -5.44 -37.69 5.37
C ALA A 103 -6.34 -37.39 4.16
N THR A 104 -6.71 -36.12 3.99
CA THR A 104 -7.57 -35.65 2.89
C THR A 104 -6.78 -35.00 1.76
N GLY A 105 -5.57 -34.52 2.04
CA GLY A 105 -4.81 -33.67 1.14
C GLY A 105 -5.34 -32.23 1.08
N HIS A 106 -6.28 -31.86 1.96
CA HIS A 106 -6.90 -30.54 2.00
C HIS A 106 -6.10 -29.59 2.88
N TRP A 107 -6.06 -28.34 2.44
CA TRP A 107 -5.52 -27.23 3.19
C TRP A 107 -6.62 -26.59 4.01
N SER A 108 -6.32 -26.19 5.24
CA SER A 108 -7.36 -25.68 6.15
C SER A 108 -8.05 -24.41 5.65
N GLN A 109 -7.44 -23.66 4.72
CA GLN A 109 -8.10 -22.62 3.93
C GLN A 109 -8.45 -23.16 2.52
N GLY A 110 -7.44 -23.48 1.72
CA GLY A 110 -7.58 -23.96 0.34
C GLY A 110 -6.24 -24.00 -0.36
N ALA A 111 -6.13 -24.70 -1.50
CA ALA A 111 -4.91 -24.73 -2.30
C ALA A 111 -4.75 -23.47 -3.16
N TYR A 112 -5.88 -22.92 -3.61
CA TYR A 112 -5.99 -21.77 -4.50
C TYR A 112 -7.05 -20.81 -3.96
N ASN A 113 -6.92 -19.53 -4.30
CA ASN A 113 -7.93 -18.53 -3.94
C ASN A 113 -8.29 -17.61 -5.11
N ALA A 114 -9.53 -17.11 -5.10
CA ALA A 114 -10.08 -16.22 -6.12
C ALA A 114 -9.26 -14.93 -6.29
N ASP A 115 -8.64 -14.46 -5.21
CA ASP A 115 -7.81 -13.26 -5.20
C ASP A 115 -6.56 -13.40 -6.10
N ASP A 116 -5.74 -14.43 -5.84
CA ASP A 116 -4.55 -14.74 -6.62
C ASP A 116 -4.91 -15.14 -8.05
N ILE A 117 -6.01 -15.87 -8.26
CA ILE A 117 -6.47 -16.23 -9.60
C ILE A 117 -6.82 -14.96 -10.41
N ALA A 118 -7.57 -14.02 -9.81
CA ALA A 118 -7.95 -12.78 -10.46
C ALA A 118 -6.73 -11.93 -10.85
N ARG A 119 -5.82 -11.68 -9.90
CA ARG A 119 -4.62 -10.88 -10.17
C ARG A 119 -3.64 -11.57 -11.13
N THR A 120 -3.58 -12.91 -11.12
CA THR A 120 -2.84 -13.72 -12.10
C THR A 120 -3.38 -13.55 -13.50
N ALA A 121 -4.71 -13.60 -13.66
CA ALA A 121 -5.35 -13.35 -14.94
C ALA A 121 -4.96 -11.97 -15.50
N VAL A 122 -4.97 -10.94 -14.66
CA VAL A 122 -4.53 -9.58 -15.03
C VAL A 122 -3.08 -9.55 -15.50
N VAL A 123 -2.14 -10.23 -14.82
CA VAL A 123 -0.74 -10.30 -15.27
C VAL A 123 -0.62 -10.93 -16.67
N TYR A 124 -1.27 -12.07 -16.90
CA TYR A 124 -1.21 -12.73 -18.20
C TYR A 124 -1.92 -11.94 -19.31
N LEU A 125 -3.06 -11.31 -19.01
CA LEU A 125 -3.77 -10.41 -19.93
C LEU A 125 -2.88 -9.25 -20.37
N ARG A 126 -2.29 -8.54 -19.41
CA ARG A 126 -1.40 -7.40 -19.68
C ARG A 126 -0.15 -7.83 -20.43
N HIS A 127 0.47 -8.95 -20.05
CA HIS A 127 1.64 -9.47 -20.77
C HIS A 127 1.30 -9.84 -22.21
N TRP A 128 0.19 -10.55 -22.45
CA TRP A 128 -0.28 -10.88 -23.79
C TRP A 128 -0.54 -9.62 -24.62
N GLN A 129 -1.24 -8.62 -24.08
CA GLN A 129 -1.52 -7.37 -24.80
C GLN A 129 -0.23 -6.58 -25.12
N GLN A 130 0.78 -6.62 -24.25
CA GLN A 130 2.06 -5.94 -24.47
C GLN A 130 2.98 -6.66 -25.47
N THR A 131 2.91 -7.99 -25.56
CA THR A 131 3.93 -8.80 -26.27
C THR A 131 3.38 -9.62 -27.43
N GLY A 132 2.07 -9.87 -27.48
CA GLY A 132 1.43 -10.81 -28.39
C GLY A 132 1.69 -12.28 -28.04
N ASP A 133 2.16 -12.59 -26.83
CA ASP A 133 2.47 -13.97 -26.42
C ASP A 133 1.18 -14.82 -26.26
N GLU A 134 0.97 -15.76 -27.17
CA GLU A 134 -0.22 -16.62 -27.17
C GLU A 134 -0.27 -17.58 -25.97
N THR A 135 0.87 -17.98 -25.40
CA THR A 135 0.88 -18.80 -24.17
C THR A 135 0.27 -18.02 -23.00
N SER A 136 0.57 -16.72 -22.91
CA SER A 136 -0.02 -15.82 -21.93
C SER A 136 -1.52 -15.63 -22.17
N ARG A 137 -1.94 -15.55 -23.44
CA ARG A 137 -3.37 -15.55 -23.79
C ARG A 137 -4.06 -16.82 -23.29
N GLU A 138 -3.47 -18.00 -23.52
CA GLU A 138 -4.00 -19.27 -23.04
C GLU A 138 -4.10 -19.32 -21.51
N HIS A 139 -3.04 -18.91 -20.80
CA HIS A 139 -3.07 -18.81 -19.34
C HIS A 139 -4.11 -17.81 -18.82
N ALA A 140 -4.31 -16.68 -19.50
CA ALA A 140 -5.36 -15.72 -19.18
C ALA A 140 -6.76 -16.34 -19.32
N VAL A 141 -7.03 -17.07 -20.42
CA VAL A 141 -8.29 -17.81 -20.58
C VAL A 141 -8.48 -18.81 -19.45
N GLN A 142 -7.49 -19.65 -19.16
CA GLN A 142 -7.62 -20.70 -18.14
C GLN A 142 -7.80 -20.14 -16.72
N THR A 143 -7.14 -19.04 -16.39
CA THR A 143 -7.30 -18.39 -15.07
C THR A 143 -8.63 -17.65 -14.95
N LEU A 144 -9.12 -16.99 -16.01
CA LEU A 144 -10.48 -16.42 -16.04
C LEU A 144 -11.56 -17.51 -15.95
N ARG A 145 -11.33 -18.69 -16.54
CA ARG A 145 -12.23 -19.85 -16.40
C ARG A 145 -12.27 -20.34 -14.96
N SER A 146 -11.11 -20.50 -14.31
CA SER A 146 -11.03 -20.86 -12.89
C SER A 146 -11.72 -19.82 -12.01
N LEU A 147 -11.49 -18.52 -12.26
CA LEU A 147 -12.11 -17.43 -11.50
C LEU A 147 -13.64 -17.44 -11.60
N THR A 148 -14.15 -17.54 -12.83
CA THR A 148 -15.61 -17.53 -13.07
C THR A 148 -16.27 -18.78 -12.54
N TYR A 149 -15.58 -19.92 -12.45
CA TYR A 149 -16.08 -21.10 -11.75
C TYR A 149 -16.31 -20.83 -10.24
N LEU A 150 -15.43 -20.06 -9.60
CA LEU A 150 -15.61 -19.66 -8.19
C LEU A 150 -16.76 -18.65 -7.98
N GLN A 151 -17.21 -17.98 -9.04
CA GLN A 151 -18.35 -17.06 -8.98
C GLN A 151 -19.68 -17.84 -8.98
N THR A 152 -20.54 -17.51 -8.03
CA THR A 152 -21.91 -18.03 -7.95
C THR A 152 -22.72 -17.48 -9.12
N ALA A 153 -23.20 -18.36 -9.99
CA ALA A 153 -23.84 -18.03 -11.27
C ALA A 153 -25.35 -17.82 -11.17
N THR A 154 -26.00 -18.45 -10.20
CA THR A 154 -27.46 -18.47 -10.08
C THR A 154 -27.89 -18.42 -8.61
N GLY A 155 -29.18 -18.12 -8.38
CA GLY A 155 -29.73 -18.03 -7.03
C GLY A 155 -29.56 -16.65 -6.38
N PRO A 156 -29.90 -16.52 -5.08
CA PRO A 156 -29.94 -15.22 -4.38
C PRO A 156 -28.56 -14.56 -4.25
N ASN A 157 -27.49 -15.36 -4.32
CA ASN A 157 -26.10 -14.95 -4.16
C ASN A 157 -25.38 -14.74 -5.50
N ALA A 158 -26.09 -14.80 -6.64
CA ALA A 158 -25.47 -14.72 -7.95
C ALA A 158 -24.61 -13.46 -8.11
N GLY A 159 -23.38 -13.61 -8.58
CA GLY A 159 -22.39 -12.54 -8.70
C GLY A 159 -21.39 -12.44 -7.55
N ASN A 160 -21.71 -13.01 -6.38
CA ASN A 160 -20.72 -13.21 -5.32
C ASN A 160 -19.79 -14.39 -5.69
N VAL A 161 -18.70 -14.53 -4.95
CA VAL A 161 -17.60 -15.41 -5.31
C VAL A 161 -17.20 -16.23 -4.09
N VAL A 162 -16.80 -17.48 -4.25
CA VAL A 162 -16.19 -18.29 -3.19
C VAL A 162 -14.69 -17.99 -3.15
N LEU A 163 -14.13 -17.78 -1.96
CA LEU A 163 -12.71 -17.42 -1.85
C LEU A 163 -11.79 -18.61 -2.17
N TRP A 164 -12.00 -19.79 -1.58
CA TRP A 164 -11.02 -20.88 -1.58
C TRP A 164 -11.45 -22.11 -2.37
N GLN A 165 -10.47 -22.80 -2.97
CA GLN A 165 -10.63 -24.10 -3.64
C GLN A 165 -9.48 -25.05 -3.29
N GLN A 166 -9.78 -26.32 -3.09
CA GLN A 166 -8.81 -27.39 -2.86
C GLN A 166 -8.19 -27.91 -4.16
N ALA A 167 -7.07 -28.62 -4.05
CA ALA A 167 -6.36 -29.22 -5.19
C ALA A 167 -7.20 -30.24 -5.99
N ASP A 168 -8.16 -30.89 -5.34
CA ASP A 168 -9.08 -31.85 -5.98
C ASP A 168 -10.33 -31.19 -6.61
N GLY A 169 -10.41 -29.85 -6.57
CA GLY A 169 -11.52 -29.08 -7.12
C GLY A 169 -12.66 -28.79 -6.13
N THR A 170 -12.58 -29.30 -4.89
CA THR A 170 -13.58 -29.03 -3.84
C THR A 170 -13.56 -27.55 -3.46
N LEU A 171 -14.72 -26.88 -3.54
CA LEU A 171 -14.87 -25.51 -3.04
C LEU A 171 -14.77 -25.52 -1.52
N THR A 172 -14.07 -24.53 -0.96
CA THR A 172 -13.98 -24.31 0.49
C THR A 172 -14.61 -22.96 0.82
N PRO A 173 -15.94 -22.91 1.04
CA PRO A 173 -16.63 -21.66 1.32
C PRO A 173 -16.09 -20.92 2.53
N SER A 174 -15.65 -21.67 3.56
CA SER A 174 -15.21 -21.14 4.84
C SER A 174 -13.90 -21.80 5.26
N ALA A 175 -12.90 -20.98 5.61
CA ALA A 175 -11.61 -21.43 6.08
C ALA A 175 -11.68 -22.00 7.52
N THR A 176 -10.66 -22.76 7.90
CA THR A 176 -10.42 -23.23 9.27
C THR A 176 -9.04 -22.76 9.78
N PRO A 177 -9.00 -21.95 10.86
CA PRO A 177 -10.13 -21.29 11.50
C PRO A 177 -10.84 -20.30 10.56
N VAL A 178 -12.10 -19.97 10.88
CA VAL A 178 -12.92 -19.04 10.09
C VAL A 178 -12.23 -17.67 10.01
N GLU A 179 -12.03 -17.17 8.79
CA GLU A 179 -11.50 -15.85 8.50
C GLU A 179 -12.61 -14.81 8.64
N LEU A 180 -12.45 -13.76 9.43
CA LEU A 180 -13.51 -12.77 9.61
C LEU A 180 -13.18 -11.45 8.90
N PRO A 181 -14.11 -10.88 8.10
CA PRO A 181 -15.43 -11.44 7.77
C PRO A 181 -15.35 -12.63 6.81
N ASP A 182 -16.23 -13.63 6.99
CA ASP A 182 -16.35 -14.81 6.11
C ASP A 182 -17.65 -14.75 5.29
N PRO A 183 -17.81 -13.78 4.38
CA PRO A 183 -19.01 -13.78 3.57
C PRO A 183 -19.05 -15.00 2.65
N SER A 184 -17.93 -15.67 2.35
CA SER A 184 -17.85 -16.62 1.25
C SER A 184 -18.50 -16.02 -0.01
N ASP A 185 -19.53 -16.68 -0.55
CA ASP A 185 -20.41 -16.14 -1.58
C ASP A 185 -21.76 -15.60 -1.05
N SER A 186 -21.97 -15.53 0.26
CA SER A 186 -23.19 -15.01 0.88
C SER A 186 -23.30 -13.48 0.92
N ALA A 187 -22.20 -12.75 0.69
CA ALA A 187 -22.18 -11.29 0.55
C ALA A 187 -21.02 -10.83 -0.33
N GLU A 188 -21.01 -9.54 -0.68
CA GLU A 188 -19.92 -8.90 -1.41
C GLU A 188 -18.63 -8.86 -0.58
N SER A 189 -17.49 -8.80 -1.26
CA SER A 189 -16.19 -9.03 -0.65
C SER A 189 -15.05 -8.48 -1.52
N TYR A 190 -13.82 -8.54 -1.00
CA TYR A 190 -12.60 -8.24 -1.77
C TYR A 190 -12.48 -9.12 -3.02
N TRP A 191 -12.86 -10.39 -2.94
CA TRP A 191 -12.76 -11.30 -4.09
C TRP A 191 -13.83 -11.03 -5.16
N VAL A 192 -14.99 -10.46 -4.81
CA VAL A 192 -15.92 -9.91 -5.82
C VAL A 192 -15.29 -8.71 -6.53
N ALA A 193 -14.66 -7.79 -5.79
CA ALA A 193 -14.02 -6.63 -6.39
C ALA A 193 -12.89 -7.00 -7.38
N ARG A 194 -12.03 -7.95 -7.00
CA ARG A 194 -10.96 -8.45 -7.87
C ARG A 194 -11.48 -9.28 -9.04
N THR A 195 -12.62 -9.95 -8.87
CA THR A 195 -13.33 -10.57 -9.99
C THR A 195 -13.80 -9.52 -10.98
N VAL A 196 -14.40 -8.42 -10.53
CA VAL A 196 -14.74 -7.28 -11.39
C VAL A 196 -13.50 -6.73 -12.11
N TRP A 197 -12.36 -6.61 -11.41
CA TRP A 197 -11.10 -6.19 -12.01
C TRP A 197 -10.69 -7.09 -13.20
N ALA A 198 -10.56 -8.39 -12.96
CA ALA A 198 -10.10 -9.34 -13.95
C ALA A 198 -11.09 -9.50 -15.12
N LEU A 199 -12.41 -9.49 -14.85
CA LEU A 199 -13.44 -9.59 -15.89
C LEU A 199 -13.46 -8.34 -16.78
N GLY A 200 -13.30 -7.15 -16.20
CA GLY A 200 -13.29 -5.90 -16.96
C GLY A 200 -12.08 -5.78 -17.90
N GLU A 201 -10.87 -6.09 -17.40
CA GLU A 201 -9.67 -6.16 -18.26
C GLU A 201 -9.76 -7.33 -19.26
N GLY A 202 -10.32 -8.47 -18.84
CA GLY A 202 -10.51 -9.65 -19.69
C GLY A 202 -11.43 -9.36 -20.88
N TYR A 203 -12.60 -8.76 -20.64
CA TYR A 203 -13.51 -8.34 -21.71
C TYR A 203 -12.80 -7.42 -22.70
N ALA A 204 -12.14 -6.37 -22.19
CA ALA A 204 -11.46 -5.38 -23.03
C ALA A 204 -10.38 -6.01 -23.93
N ALA A 205 -9.66 -7.00 -23.41
CA ALA A 205 -8.62 -7.71 -24.15
C ALA A 205 -9.20 -8.71 -25.18
N PHE A 206 -10.32 -9.37 -24.87
CA PHE A 206 -10.88 -10.44 -25.72
C PHE A 206 -11.94 -9.97 -26.72
N GLN A 207 -12.56 -8.79 -26.56
CA GLN A 207 -13.69 -8.35 -27.40
C GLN A 207 -13.48 -8.50 -28.91
N ALA A 208 -12.24 -8.34 -29.39
CA ALA A 208 -11.87 -8.53 -30.80
C ALA A 208 -11.21 -9.87 -31.08
N ALA A 209 -10.49 -10.44 -30.10
CA ALA A 209 -9.70 -11.66 -30.27
C ALA A 209 -10.52 -12.94 -30.13
N ASP A 210 -11.55 -12.92 -29.29
CA ASP A 210 -12.48 -14.02 -29.03
C ASP A 210 -13.83 -13.45 -28.55
N PRO A 211 -14.72 -13.07 -29.49
CA PRO A 211 -15.98 -12.41 -29.15
C PRO A 211 -16.94 -13.27 -28.32
N ASP A 212 -16.92 -14.59 -28.49
CA ASP A 212 -17.79 -15.50 -27.74
C ASP A 212 -17.33 -15.60 -26.28
N PHE A 213 -16.03 -15.71 -26.05
CA PHE A 213 -15.49 -15.66 -24.69
C PHE A 213 -15.69 -14.29 -24.06
N ALA A 214 -15.50 -13.20 -24.81
CA ALA A 214 -15.76 -11.85 -24.31
C ALA A 214 -17.23 -11.64 -23.91
N ALA A 215 -18.19 -12.13 -24.70
CA ALA A 215 -19.61 -12.08 -24.35
C ALA A 215 -19.89 -12.84 -23.05
N PHE A 216 -19.28 -14.02 -22.86
CA PHE A 216 -19.37 -14.73 -21.58
C PHE A 216 -18.81 -13.89 -20.42
N LEU A 217 -17.63 -13.27 -20.57
CA LEU A 217 -17.04 -12.43 -19.52
C LEU A 217 -17.93 -11.21 -19.18
N GLN A 218 -18.59 -10.63 -20.18
CA GLN A 218 -19.56 -9.55 -19.99
C GLN A 218 -20.73 -10.00 -19.12
N ASP A 219 -21.34 -11.16 -19.42
CA ASP A 219 -22.42 -11.72 -18.61
C ASP A 219 -21.97 -11.94 -17.16
N ARG A 220 -20.76 -12.48 -16.96
CA ARG A 220 -20.18 -12.68 -15.61
C ARG A 220 -19.90 -11.37 -14.87
N LEU A 221 -19.49 -10.33 -15.59
CA LEU A 221 -19.27 -9.00 -15.03
C LEU A 221 -20.60 -8.41 -14.55
N HIS A 222 -21.67 -8.52 -15.35
CA HIS A 222 -23.00 -8.05 -14.97
C HIS A 222 -23.57 -8.77 -13.75
N LEU A 223 -23.29 -10.06 -13.57
CA LEU A 223 -23.65 -10.75 -12.32
C LEU A 223 -23.00 -10.08 -11.09
N SER A 224 -21.70 -9.77 -11.17
CA SER A 224 -21.01 -9.05 -10.09
C SER A 224 -21.63 -7.67 -9.87
N LEU A 225 -21.92 -6.92 -10.93
CA LEU A 225 -22.56 -5.60 -10.84
C LEU A 225 -23.93 -5.66 -10.18
N ASP A 226 -24.76 -6.64 -10.56
CA ASP A 226 -26.05 -6.88 -9.91
C ASP A 226 -25.88 -7.19 -8.43
N SER A 227 -24.81 -7.91 -8.05
CA SER A 227 -24.50 -8.16 -6.64
C SER A 227 -24.15 -6.89 -5.87
N LEU A 228 -23.32 -6.04 -6.45
CA LEU A 228 -22.96 -4.74 -5.87
C LEU A 228 -24.19 -3.82 -5.74
N GLU A 229 -25.08 -3.79 -6.74
CA GLU A 229 -26.33 -3.02 -6.72
C GLU A 229 -27.35 -3.54 -5.68
N ARG A 230 -27.25 -4.79 -5.24
CA ARG A 230 -28.01 -5.30 -4.09
C ARG A 230 -27.41 -4.93 -2.73
N GLN A 231 -26.16 -4.47 -2.71
CA GLN A 231 -25.33 -4.35 -1.50
C GLN A 231 -24.70 -2.96 -1.37
N SER A 232 -23.40 -2.80 -1.60
CA SER A 232 -22.70 -1.51 -1.45
C SER A 232 -23.33 -0.40 -2.28
N LEU A 233 -23.57 -0.62 -3.58
CA LEU A 233 -24.06 0.42 -4.49
C LEU A 233 -25.52 0.83 -4.20
N ALA A 234 -26.31 -0.03 -3.55
CA ALA A 234 -27.65 0.35 -3.06
C ALA A 234 -27.61 1.49 -2.04
N LYS A 235 -26.46 1.70 -1.37
CA LYS A 235 -26.24 2.74 -0.37
C LYS A 235 -25.65 4.03 -0.95
N TYR A 236 -25.49 4.12 -2.27
CA TYR A 236 -24.88 5.28 -2.92
C TYR A 236 -25.53 6.60 -2.48
N GLY A 237 -24.70 7.59 -2.17
CA GLY A 237 -25.14 8.91 -1.70
C GLY A 237 -25.42 8.98 -0.19
N THR A 238 -25.23 7.89 0.56
CA THR A 238 -25.35 7.87 2.02
C THR A 238 -23.98 7.74 2.69
N PHE A 239 -23.85 8.32 3.88
CA PHE A 239 -22.59 8.35 4.63
C PHE A 239 -22.78 7.66 5.97
N ASP A 240 -21.79 6.87 6.35
CA ASP A 240 -21.59 6.39 7.71
C ASP A 240 -20.76 7.41 8.50
N VAL A 241 -20.65 7.21 9.81
CA VAL A 241 -19.78 8.00 10.69
C VAL A 241 -18.64 7.12 11.17
N ALA A 242 -17.41 7.63 11.12
CA ALA A 242 -16.22 7.01 11.69
C ALA A 242 -15.45 8.04 12.52
N ASP A 243 -15.48 7.92 13.85
CA ASP A 243 -14.92 8.90 14.78
C ASP A 243 -15.32 10.35 14.44
N GLY A 244 -16.63 10.57 14.31
CA GLY A 244 -17.21 11.87 13.95
C GLY A 244 -16.98 12.33 12.50
N VAL A 245 -16.27 11.55 11.67
CA VAL A 245 -16.03 11.86 10.25
C VAL A 245 -17.06 11.15 9.38
N ASN A 246 -17.68 11.87 8.44
CA ASN A 246 -18.55 11.25 7.45
C ASN A 246 -17.71 10.49 6.42
N VAL A 247 -18.01 9.20 6.25
CA VAL A 247 -17.32 8.30 5.31
C VAL A 247 -18.34 7.65 4.36
N PRO A 248 -18.02 7.39 3.09
CA PRO A 248 -18.95 6.77 2.16
C PRO A 248 -19.43 5.39 2.63
N ALA A 249 -20.75 5.19 2.63
CA ALA A 249 -21.37 3.92 3.04
C ALA A 249 -21.47 2.89 1.89
N TRP A 250 -21.09 3.27 0.67
CA TRP A 250 -21.27 2.49 -0.57
C TRP A 250 -19.98 1.90 -1.15
N LEU A 251 -18.93 1.82 -0.33
CA LEU A 251 -17.69 1.12 -0.72
C LEU A 251 -17.90 -0.40 -0.56
N ILE A 252 -17.35 -1.18 -1.50
CA ILE A 252 -17.38 -2.65 -1.46
C ILE A 252 -16.72 -3.12 -0.17
N ALA A 253 -17.47 -3.83 0.68
CA ALA A 253 -17.02 -4.25 2.01
C ALA A 253 -16.52 -3.12 2.93
N GLY A 254 -16.90 -1.86 2.67
CA GLY A 254 -16.38 -0.67 3.37
C GLY A 254 -14.96 -0.25 2.95
N GLY A 255 -14.37 -0.93 1.97
CA GLY A 255 -13.00 -0.76 1.52
C GLY A 255 -12.87 0.12 0.29
N ALA A 256 -12.11 1.22 0.39
CA ALA A 256 -11.65 1.98 -0.77
C ALA A 256 -10.60 1.20 -1.56
N ASP A 257 -9.81 0.40 -0.87
CA ASP A 257 -8.87 -0.59 -1.40
C ASP A 257 -9.56 -1.62 -2.32
N ALA A 258 -10.61 -2.31 -1.86
CA ALA A 258 -11.40 -3.22 -2.68
C ALA A 258 -12.11 -2.47 -3.83
N SER A 259 -12.78 -1.36 -3.51
CA SER A 259 -13.52 -0.58 -4.50
C SER A 259 -12.65 -0.04 -5.63
N ALA A 260 -11.39 0.29 -5.33
CA ALA A 260 -10.42 0.77 -6.31
C ALA A 260 -10.07 -0.30 -7.36
N GLU A 261 -9.89 -1.56 -6.95
CA GLU A 261 -9.58 -2.65 -7.88
C GLU A 261 -10.77 -2.93 -8.82
N ALA A 262 -11.99 -2.96 -8.29
CA ALA A 262 -13.19 -3.03 -9.12
C ALA A 262 -13.27 -1.85 -10.10
N ALA A 263 -12.99 -0.62 -9.65
CA ALA A 263 -13.00 0.56 -10.49
C ALA A 263 -11.95 0.50 -11.63
N LEU A 264 -10.78 -0.13 -11.42
CA LEU A 264 -9.80 -0.35 -12.48
C LEU A 264 -10.34 -1.25 -13.60
N GLY A 265 -10.95 -2.39 -13.25
CA GLY A 265 -11.58 -3.28 -14.24
C GLY A 265 -12.73 -2.60 -14.97
N LEU A 266 -13.58 -1.89 -14.23
CA LEU A 266 -14.71 -1.15 -14.82
C LEU A 266 -14.21 -0.03 -15.74
N ALA A 267 -13.10 0.64 -15.42
CA ALA A 267 -12.52 1.64 -16.31
C ALA A 267 -12.05 1.03 -17.64
N ALA A 268 -11.44 -0.16 -17.62
CA ALA A 268 -11.08 -0.89 -18.82
C ALA A 268 -12.32 -1.29 -19.64
N TYR A 269 -13.34 -1.85 -18.98
CA TYR A 269 -14.58 -2.26 -19.61
C TYR A 269 -15.38 -1.09 -20.21
N VAL A 270 -15.59 -0.01 -19.46
CA VAL A 270 -16.33 1.18 -19.92
C VAL A 270 -15.59 1.89 -21.06
N THR A 271 -14.26 1.82 -21.11
CA THR A 271 -13.50 2.30 -22.28
C THR A 271 -13.84 1.48 -23.53
N ALA A 272 -14.02 0.17 -23.38
CA ALA A 272 -14.37 -0.75 -24.46
C ALA A 272 -15.86 -0.68 -24.85
N VAL A 273 -16.75 -0.45 -23.88
CA VAL A 273 -18.22 -0.40 -24.04
C VAL A 273 -18.78 0.87 -23.36
N PRO A 274 -18.58 2.06 -23.96
CA PRO A 274 -18.93 3.33 -23.32
C PRO A 274 -20.44 3.54 -23.10
N ASP A 275 -21.28 2.81 -23.85
CA ASP A 275 -22.74 2.91 -23.81
C ASP A 275 -23.37 1.94 -22.78
N ASP A 276 -22.57 1.18 -22.02
CA ASP A 276 -23.08 0.40 -20.88
C ASP A 276 -23.29 1.30 -19.66
N ASP A 277 -24.52 1.81 -19.55
CA ASP A 277 -24.93 2.71 -18.46
C ASP A 277 -24.78 2.08 -17.07
N THR A 278 -24.94 0.76 -16.93
CA THR A 278 -24.84 0.07 -15.64
C THR A 278 -23.40 0.08 -15.16
N ALA A 279 -22.47 -0.37 -16.00
CA ALA A 279 -21.05 -0.38 -15.67
C ALA A 279 -20.49 1.03 -15.48
N ARG A 280 -20.91 1.99 -16.32
CA ARG A 280 -20.48 3.39 -16.19
C ARG A 280 -20.99 4.04 -14.91
N THR A 281 -22.22 3.73 -14.49
CA THR A 281 -22.79 4.19 -13.22
C THR A 281 -22.01 3.61 -12.05
N ALA A 282 -21.77 2.29 -12.03
CA ALA A 282 -20.97 1.64 -10.99
C ALA A 282 -19.55 2.24 -10.90
N LEU A 283 -18.87 2.40 -12.03
CA LEU A 283 -17.55 3.04 -12.11
C LEU A 283 -17.56 4.44 -11.48
N THR A 284 -18.54 5.26 -11.86
CA THR A 284 -18.67 6.63 -11.34
C THR A 284 -18.86 6.64 -9.83
N ARG A 285 -19.81 5.84 -9.32
CA ARG A 285 -20.15 5.79 -7.89
C ARG A 285 -18.99 5.27 -7.04
N LEU A 286 -18.33 4.20 -7.46
CA LEU A 286 -17.16 3.67 -6.76
C LEU A 286 -16.01 4.68 -6.76
N THR A 287 -15.74 5.33 -7.90
CA THR A 287 -14.67 6.32 -8.00
C THR A 287 -14.92 7.54 -7.10
N GLU A 288 -16.17 8.01 -7.01
CA GLU A 288 -16.56 9.07 -6.08
C GLU A 288 -16.33 8.65 -4.62
N GLY A 289 -16.72 7.44 -4.25
CA GLY A 289 -16.48 6.90 -2.90
C GLY A 289 -14.99 6.81 -2.57
N VAL A 290 -14.19 6.24 -3.48
CA VAL A 290 -12.73 6.10 -3.29
C VAL A 290 -12.06 7.47 -3.19
N ALA A 291 -12.41 8.43 -4.05
CA ALA A 291 -11.85 9.77 -4.00
C ALA A 291 -12.23 10.52 -2.72
N ALA A 292 -13.43 10.30 -2.17
CA ALA A 292 -13.90 10.91 -0.93
C ALA A 292 -13.11 10.41 0.31
N MET A 293 -12.40 9.29 0.21
CA MET A 293 -11.52 8.78 1.27
C MET A 293 -10.16 9.49 1.32
N SER A 294 -9.88 10.45 0.41
CA SER A 294 -8.70 11.31 0.50
C SER A 294 -8.76 12.23 1.72
N SER A 295 -7.75 12.19 2.58
CA SER A 295 -7.74 12.94 3.84
C SER A 295 -6.39 13.62 4.13
N GLY A 296 -6.35 14.50 5.13
CA GLY A 296 -5.15 15.18 5.60
C GLY A 296 -4.57 16.21 4.63
N SER A 297 -3.28 16.51 4.74
CA SER A 297 -2.52 17.41 3.85
C SER A 297 -1.03 17.14 4.06
N ALA A 298 -0.12 17.75 3.30
CA ALA A 298 1.32 17.57 3.51
C ALA A 298 1.80 17.79 4.98
N THR A 299 1.01 18.46 5.82
CA THR A 299 1.27 18.72 7.24
C THR A 299 0.13 18.31 8.17
N GLU A 300 -0.75 17.40 7.76
CA GLU A 300 -1.83 16.85 8.58
C GLU A 300 -2.02 15.38 8.26
N TRP A 301 -2.08 14.52 9.29
CA TRP A 301 -2.38 13.10 9.13
C TRP A 301 -3.67 12.88 8.31
N PRO A 302 -3.72 11.93 7.36
CA PRO A 302 -2.71 10.95 6.92
C PRO A 302 -1.81 11.42 5.77
N PHE A 303 -1.39 12.68 5.79
CA PHE A 303 -0.45 13.27 4.85
C PHE A 303 -0.90 13.33 3.38
N GLY A 304 -2.22 13.36 3.14
CA GLY A 304 -2.80 13.40 1.80
C GLY A 304 -3.17 12.05 1.22
N ALA A 305 -2.99 10.96 1.97
CA ALA A 305 -3.34 9.61 1.53
C ALA A 305 -4.84 9.48 1.21
N ILE A 306 -5.15 8.58 0.28
CA ILE A 306 -6.48 7.98 0.22
C ILE A 306 -6.53 6.86 1.27
N MET A 307 -7.40 7.02 2.28
CA MET A 307 -7.55 6.05 3.35
C MET A 307 -8.12 4.73 2.79
N PRO A 308 -7.56 3.56 3.14
CA PRO A 308 -7.92 2.31 2.46
C PRO A 308 -9.33 1.82 2.75
N TRP A 309 -9.93 2.23 3.86
CA TRP A 309 -11.23 1.74 4.30
C TRP A 309 -11.92 2.72 5.25
N ASN A 310 -13.25 2.57 5.37
CA ASN A 310 -14.10 3.53 6.08
C ASN A 310 -14.18 3.31 7.60
N LYS A 311 -13.54 2.27 8.13
CA LYS A 311 -13.61 1.89 9.55
C LYS A 311 -12.47 2.41 10.42
N SER A 312 -11.52 3.16 9.86
CA SER A 312 -10.46 3.78 10.65
C SER A 312 -10.03 5.10 10.04
N GLN A 313 -9.82 6.09 10.91
CA GLN A 313 -9.17 7.35 10.56
C GLN A 313 -7.65 7.31 10.79
N THR A 314 -7.16 6.25 11.44
CA THR A 314 -5.78 6.15 11.94
C THR A 314 -4.93 5.13 11.19
N LEU A 315 -5.53 4.04 10.70
CA LEU A 315 -4.78 2.99 10.01
C LEU A 315 -4.75 3.26 8.50
N TRP A 316 -3.57 3.63 8.00
CA TRP A 316 -3.28 3.57 6.57
C TRP A 316 -2.53 2.28 6.24
N HIS A 317 -2.83 1.66 5.11
CA HIS A 317 -2.18 0.45 4.64
C HIS A 317 -2.07 0.35 3.12
N ALA A 318 -1.14 -0.48 2.65
CA ALA A 318 -0.79 -0.63 1.26
C ALA A 318 -1.38 -1.89 0.59
N TRP A 319 -1.89 -2.87 1.34
CA TRP A 319 -2.63 -4.00 0.77
C TRP A 319 -3.91 -3.50 0.08
N GLY A 320 -4.12 -3.89 -1.18
CA GLY A 320 -5.19 -3.32 -2.02
C GLY A 320 -4.99 -1.83 -2.36
N GLY A 321 -3.79 -1.28 -2.18
CA GLY A 321 -3.48 0.14 -2.26
C GLY A 321 -3.52 0.77 -3.66
N LEU A 322 -4.33 0.26 -4.59
CA LEU A 322 -4.48 0.74 -5.96
C LEU A 322 -5.42 1.95 -6.10
N ALA A 323 -5.97 2.47 -4.99
CA ALA A 323 -6.83 3.65 -4.94
C ALA A 323 -6.37 4.87 -5.79
N PRO A 324 -5.12 5.36 -5.69
CA PRO A 324 -4.68 6.46 -6.55
C PRO A 324 -4.67 6.08 -8.04
N ALA A 325 -4.28 4.85 -8.39
CA ALA A 325 -4.28 4.37 -9.77
C ALA A 325 -5.71 4.29 -10.34
N ALA A 326 -6.64 3.78 -9.53
CA ALA A 326 -8.05 3.67 -9.86
C ALA A 326 -8.68 5.05 -10.10
N VAL A 327 -8.52 5.99 -9.17
CA VAL A 327 -9.06 7.35 -9.30
C VAL A 327 -8.47 8.08 -10.51
N ALA A 328 -7.16 8.00 -10.73
CA ALA A 328 -6.52 8.64 -11.88
C ALA A 328 -7.03 8.08 -13.23
N THR A 329 -7.12 6.75 -13.33
CA THR A 329 -7.59 6.06 -14.54
C THR A 329 -9.07 6.34 -14.77
N ALA A 330 -9.91 6.07 -13.77
CA ALA A 330 -11.36 6.18 -13.88
C ALA A 330 -11.82 7.63 -14.13
N SER A 331 -11.24 8.62 -13.45
CA SER A 331 -11.57 10.04 -13.66
C SER A 331 -11.39 10.49 -15.10
N THR A 332 -10.38 9.95 -15.79
CA THR A 332 -10.14 10.19 -17.22
C THR A 332 -11.25 9.54 -18.07
N VAL A 333 -11.57 8.27 -17.80
CA VAL A 333 -12.58 7.50 -18.55
C VAL A 333 -13.99 8.10 -18.42
N ILE A 334 -14.40 8.53 -17.23
CA ILE A 334 -15.73 9.10 -16.99
C ILE A 334 -15.80 10.63 -17.18
N GLY A 335 -14.67 11.29 -17.46
CA GLY A 335 -14.60 12.74 -17.68
C GLY A 335 -14.82 13.58 -16.41
N ARG A 336 -14.38 13.10 -15.24
CA ARG A 336 -14.55 13.72 -13.92
C ARG A 336 -13.22 14.19 -13.33
N SER A 337 -12.65 15.23 -13.93
CA SER A 337 -11.37 15.81 -13.48
C SER A 337 -11.40 16.39 -12.06
N ASP A 338 -12.59 16.66 -11.52
CA ASP A 338 -12.79 17.03 -10.12
C ASP A 338 -12.36 15.93 -9.14
N LEU A 339 -12.42 14.65 -9.54
CA LEU A 339 -12.00 13.53 -8.71
C LEU A 339 -10.48 13.30 -8.73
N LEU A 340 -9.80 13.72 -9.80
CA LEU A 340 -8.36 13.50 -9.99
C LEU A 340 -7.50 14.11 -8.86
N GLY A 341 -8.00 15.16 -8.21
CA GLY A 341 -7.32 15.80 -7.08
C GLY A 341 -6.94 14.84 -5.94
N ALA A 342 -7.77 13.82 -5.68
CA ALA A 342 -7.49 12.81 -4.65
C ALA A 342 -6.25 11.97 -4.99
N ALA A 343 -6.13 11.50 -6.23
CA ALA A 343 -4.97 10.75 -6.70
C ALA A 343 -3.70 11.62 -6.74
N VAL A 344 -3.81 12.88 -7.18
CA VAL A 344 -2.69 13.84 -7.18
C VAL A 344 -2.17 14.07 -5.77
N LYS A 345 -3.06 14.23 -4.79
CA LYS A 345 -2.69 14.46 -3.39
C LYS A 345 -1.96 13.24 -2.80
N ASP A 346 -2.47 12.03 -3.01
CA ASP A 346 -1.81 10.79 -2.56
C ASP A 346 -0.43 10.61 -3.22
N ALA A 347 -0.37 10.79 -4.54
CA ALA A 347 0.85 10.59 -5.31
C ALA A 347 1.93 11.65 -5.06
N ALA A 348 1.55 12.93 -4.94
CA ALA A 348 2.49 14.06 -4.85
C ALA A 348 2.80 14.52 -3.42
N GLN A 349 1.98 14.16 -2.43
CA GLN A 349 2.19 14.54 -1.02
C GLN A 349 2.47 13.32 -0.14
N PHE A 350 1.56 12.35 -0.11
CA PHE A 350 1.69 11.19 0.77
C PHE A 350 2.83 10.27 0.35
N THR A 351 2.88 9.86 -0.91
CA THR A 351 3.91 8.91 -1.40
C THR A 351 5.35 9.39 -1.17
N PRO A 352 5.75 10.65 -1.46
CA PRO A 352 7.10 11.09 -1.14
C PRO A 352 7.37 11.17 0.37
N GLN A 353 6.36 11.45 1.20
CA GLN A 353 6.47 11.40 2.66
C GLN A 353 6.69 9.95 3.16
N LEU A 354 5.97 8.99 2.58
CA LEU A 354 6.12 7.55 2.83
C LEU A 354 7.54 7.09 2.50
N LEU A 355 8.03 7.39 1.29
CA LEU A 355 9.39 7.04 0.86
C LEU A 355 10.46 7.66 1.77
N ALA A 356 10.27 8.91 2.21
CA ALA A 356 11.22 9.59 3.09
C ALA A 356 11.23 9.02 4.53
N ALA A 357 10.15 8.35 4.96
CA ALA A 357 10.05 7.72 6.28
C ALA A 357 10.73 6.35 6.37
N GLY A 358 11.16 5.75 5.25
CA GLY A 358 11.82 4.44 5.25
C GLY A 358 11.53 3.58 4.02
N GLY A 359 10.48 3.92 3.27
CA GLY A 359 10.09 3.22 2.06
C GLY A 359 8.59 2.93 2.01
N PRO A 360 8.16 2.08 1.07
CA PRO A 360 6.75 1.73 0.91
C PRO A 360 6.31 0.71 1.97
N ASP A 361 6.25 1.15 3.23
CA ASP A 361 5.78 0.35 4.37
C ASP A 361 4.35 -0.16 4.10
N ASN A 362 4.06 -1.38 4.58
CA ASN A 362 2.77 -2.01 4.34
C ASN A 362 1.63 -1.37 5.15
N ALA A 363 1.94 -0.73 6.28
CA ALA A 363 0.97 0.06 7.04
C ALA A 363 1.63 1.08 7.99
N TRP A 364 0.88 2.14 8.29
CA TRP A 364 1.14 3.10 9.36
C TRP A 364 -0.04 3.12 10.32
N SER A 365 0.23 2.96 11.63
CA SER A 365 -0.81 2.68 12.63
C SER A 365 -0.68 3.45 13.96
N PRO A 366 -0.68 4.80 13.97
CA PRO A 366 -0.37 5.73 12.88
C PRO A 366 1.14 5.91 12.68
N THR A 367 1.97 5.27 13.50
CA THR A 367 3.42 5.30 13.35
C THR A 367 3.89 4.36 12.24
N PRO A 368 4.98 4.69 11.51
CA PRO A 368 5.66 3.74 10.64
C PRO A 368 6.15 2.53 11.43
N GLY A 369 5.99 1.31 10.91
CA GLY A 369 6.46 0.13 11.64
C GLY A 369 6.15 -1.24 11.07
N GLU A 370 5.47 -1.34 9.91
CA GLU A 370 5.16 -2.64 9.28
C GLU A 370 6.19 -3.02 8.21
N ALA A 371 6.21 -4.31 7.86
CA ALA A 371 7.07 -4.83 6.80
C ALA A 371 6.83 -4.12 5.45
N GLN A 372 7.81 -4.19 4.54
CA GLN A 372 7.65 -3.75 3.16
C GLN A 372 7.43 -4.98 2.27
N ILE A 373 6.33 -5.01 1.52
CA ILE A 373 5.94 -6.15 0.66
C ILE A 373 5.77 -5.71 -0.80
N ALA A 374 5.92 -6.66 -1.73
CA ALA A 374 5.83 -6.38 -3.17
C ALA A 374 4.49 -5.73 -3.57
N TYR A 375 3.37 -6.11 -2.93
CA TYR A 375 2.06 -5.49 -3.16
C TYR A 375 2.08 -3.98 -2.91
N GLY A 376 2.55 -3.56 -1.73
CA GLY A 376 2.60 -2.15 -1.37
C GLY A 376 3.49 -1.35 -2.31
N VAL A 377 4.65 -1.90 -2.68
CA VAL A 377 5.58 -1.29 -3.65
C VAL A 377 4.90 -1.11 -5.01
N ASP A 378 4.30 -2.17 -5.55
CA ASP A 378 3.63 -2.18 -6.85
C ASP A 378 2.46 -1.18 -6.90
N SER A 379 1.63 -1.18 -5.86
CA SER A 379 0.49 -0.27 -5.74
C SER A 379 0.91 1.19 -5.82
N ARG A 380 2.01 1.56 -5.15
CA ARG A 380 2.58 2.91 -5.24
C ARG A 380 3.13 3.21 -6.64
N VAL A 381 3.84 2.27 -7.27
CA VAL A 381 4.34 2.45 -8.65
C VAL A 381 3.19 2.68 -9.63
N GLN A 382 2.16 1.82 -9.61
CA GLN A 382 1.00 1.96 -10.49
C GLN A 382 0.24 3.27 -10.23
N GLY A 383 0.06 3.65 -8.96
CA GLY A 383 -0.55 4.93 -8.57
C GLY A 383 0.19 6.14 -9.11
N LEU A 384 1.52 6.17 -8.96
CA LEU A 384 2.36 7.26 -9.47
C LEU A 384 2.33 7.34 -11.01
N VAL A 385 2.41 6.21 -11.71
CA VAL A 385 2.42 6.18 -13.18
C VAL A 385 1.07 6.60 -13.76
N ALA A 386 -0.04 6.06 -13.25
CA ALA A 386 -1.38 6.44 -13.69
C ALA A 386 -1.68 7.92 -13.42
N THR A 387 -1.32 8.42 -12.24
CA THR A 387 -1.51 9.83 -11.86
C THR A 387 -0.63 10.76 -12.70
N ALA A 388 0.63 10.38 -12.98
CA ALA A 388 1.51 11.15 -13.85
C ALA A 388 0.90 11.38 -15.23
N ALA A 389 0.29 10.34 -15.79
CA ALA A 389 -0.37 10.39 -17.09
C ALA A 389 -1.65 11.25 -17.04
N ALA A 390 -2.55 10.97 -16.09
CA ALA A 390 -3.84 11.66 -15.99
C ALA A 390 -3.71 13.16 -15.64
N ALA A 391 -2.75 13.51 -14.78
CA ALA A 391 -2.53 14.90 -14.33
C ALA A 391 -1.47 15.66 -15.15
N ASN A 392 -0.83 15.02 -16.14
CA ASN A 392 0.34 15.57 -16.84
C ASN A 392 1.44 16.05 -15.86
N ALA A 393 1.74 15.20 -14.88
CA ALA A 393 2.64 15.48 -13.76
C ALA A 393 3.91 14.60 -13.87
N PRO A 394 4.86 14.93 -14.78
CA PRO A 394 6.00 14.06 -15.08
C PRO A 394 6.97 13.86 -13.90
N GLY A 395 6.93 14.71 -12.87
CA GLY A 395 7.76 14.55 -11.67
C GLY A 395 7.43 13.29 -10.88
N LEU A 396 6.18 12.82 -10.95
CA LEU A 396 5.75 11.59 -10.29
C LEU A 396 6.47 10.35 -10.85
N LEU A 397 6.98 10.41 -12.08
CA LEU A 397 7.79 9.33 -12.65
C LEU A 397 9.20 9.24 -12.02
N ASP A 398 9.73 10.31 -11.45
CA ASP A 398 10.98 10.23 -10.67
C ASP A 398 10.74 9.55 -9.31
N LEU A 399 9.58 9.80 -8.68
CA LEU A 399 9.16 9.06 -7.48
C LEU A 399 8.87 7.59 -7.80
N ALA A 400 8.27 7.30 -8.95
CA ALA A 400 7.99 5.94 -9.39
C ALA A 400 9.29 5.16 -9.61
N ALA A 401 10.33 5.81 -10.11
CA ALA A 401 11.65 5.19 -10.28
C ALA A 401 12.28 4.81 -8.93
N VAL A 402 12.22 5.70 -7.94
CA VAL A 402 12.71 5.43 -6.58
C VAL A 402 11.92 4.30 -5.92
N THR A 403 10.60 4.30 -6.09
CA THR A 403 9.71 3.26 -5.55
C THR A 403 10.01 1.90 -6.18
N ALA A 404 10.07 1.82 -7.51
CA ALA A 404 10.34 0.58 -8.24
C ALA A 404 11.75 0.03 -7.99
N ALA A 405 12.72 0.91 -7.66
CA ALA A 405 14.09 0.50 -7.33
C ALA A 405 14.18 -0.38 -6.08
N TRP A 406 13.13 -0.42 -5.24
CA TRP A 406 13.01 -1.38 -4.16
C TRP A 406 13.22 -2.84 -4.63
N PHE A 407 12.68 -3.19 -5.81
CA PHE A 407 12.86 -4.51 -6.40
C PHE A 407 14.31 -4.84 -6.79
N PHE A 408 15.15 -3.82 -6.97
CA PHE A 408 16.53 -3.96 -7.46
C PHE A 408 17.61 -3.75 -6.39
N GLY A 409 17.21 -3.45 -5.15
CA GLY A 409 18.13 -3.33 -4.01
C GLY A 409 18.00 -2.03 -3.22
N ALA A 410 17.24 -1.04 -3.70
CA ALA A 410 16.96 0.19 -2.95
C ALA A 410 15.87 -0.02 -1.88
N ASN A 411 16.15 -0.93 -0.95
CA ASN A 411 15.28 -1.36 0.12
C ASN A 411 16.08 -1.50 1.43
N PRO A 412 15.42 -1.66 2.60
CA PRO A 412 16.11 -1.72 3.89
C PRO A 412 17.14 -2.85 4.03
N ASN A 413 17.02 -3.93 3.25
CA ASN A 413 17.99 -5.03 3.26
C ASN A 413 19.20 -4.77 2.34
N GLY A 414 19.02 -4.01 1.26
CA GLY A 414 20.04 -3.75 0.24
C GLY A 414 20.21 -4.87 -0.81
N ALA A 415 19.50 -5.99 -0.69
CA ALA A 415 19.51 -7.07 -1.67
C ALA A 415 18.36 -6.94 -2.68
N PRO A 416 18.52 -7.38 -3.93
CA PRO A 416 17.42 -7.40 -4.89
C PRO A 416 16.24 -8.24 -4.40
N ALA A 417 15.05 -7.65 -4.43
CA ALA A 417 13.81 -8.31 -4.05
C ALA A 417 13.15 -9.05 -5.23
N TYR A 418 13.54 -8.76 -6.47
CA TYR A 418 13.08 -9.46 -7.67
C TYR A 418 14.24 -10.08 -8.46
N ASN A 419 14.00 -11.25 -9.06
CA ASN A 419 14.96 -11.90 -9.95
C ASN A 419 14.44 -11.95 -11.40
N PRO A 420 14.97 -11.12 -12.32
CA PRO A 420 14.52 -11.10 -13.72
C PRO A 420 14.85 -12.37 -14.51
N ALA A 421 15.78 -13.21 -14.02
CA ALA A 421 16.13 -14.47 -14.70
C ALA A 421 15.13 -15.60 -14.42
N THR A 422 14.37 -15.51 -13.33
CA THR A 422 13.42 -16.58 -12.93
C THR A 422 11.99 -16.08 -12.73
N GLY A 423 11.78 -14.77 -12.54
CA GLY A 423 10.48 -14.22 -12.17
C GLY A 423 10.15 -14.32 -10.67
N THR A 424 11.06 -14.84 -9.84
CA THR A 424 10.81 -14.97 -8.39
C THR A 424 10.92 -13.62 -7.69
N ALA A 425 10.08 -13.38 -6.69
CA ALA A 425 10.11 -12.19 -5.84
C ALA A 425 10.02 -12.58 -4.37
N ILE A 426 10.79 -11.91 -3.50
CA ILE A 426 10.68 -12.13 -2.06
C ILE A 426 9.30 -11.66 -1.56
N ASP A 427 8.81 -12.29 -0.51
CA ASP A 427 7.50 -12.01 0.08
C ASP A 427 7.48 -10.63 0.75
N GLY A 428 8.56 -10.31 1.47
CA GLY A 428 8.69 -9.01 2.13
C GLY A 428 10.01 -8.83 2.88
N ILE A 429 10.16 -7.63 3.42
CA ILE A 429 11.29 -7.21 4.24
C ILE A 429 10.71 -6.66 5.55
N GLU A 430 11.06 -7.29 6.66
CA GLU A 430 10.67 -6.88 8.00
C GLU A 430 11.24 -5.49 8.35
N PRO A 431 10.67 -4.78 9.34
CA PRO A 431 11.18 -3.49 9.79
C PRO A 431 12.67 -3.50 10.22
N ASP A 432 13.15 -4.64 10.71
CA ASP A 432 14.56 -4.84 11.09
C ASP A 432 15.49 -5.20 9.90
N GLY A 433 14.95 -5.24 8.68
CA GLY A 433 15.66 -5.56 7.45
C GLY A 433 15.77 -7.06 7.15
N ARG A 434 15.20 -7.96 7.96
CA ARG A 434 15.17 -9.39 7.62
C ARG A 434 14.28 -9.65 6.41
N ILE A 435 14.74 -10.51 5.52
CA ILE A 435 13.98 -10.96 4.34
C ILE A 435 13.12 -12.17 4.70
N ASN A 436 11.85 -12.15 4.29
CA ASN A 436 11.07 -13.37 4.06
C ASN A 436 11.33 -13.85 2.62
N PRO A 437 12.07 -14.95 2.42
CA PRO A 437 12.57 -15.32 1.11
C PRO A 437 11.57 -16.18 0.29
N ASN A 438 10.36 -16.40 0.81
CA ASN A 438 9.29 -17.07 0.10
C ASN A 438 8.86 -16.26 -1.15
N SER A 439 8.21 -16.92 -2.11
CA SER A 439 7.82 -16.30 -3.39
C SER A 439 6.44 -16.82 -3.80
N GLY A 440 5.42 -16.59 -2.97
CA GLY A 440 4.04 -16.98 -3.25
C GLY A 440 3.42 -16.22 -4.43
N ALA A 441 2.14 -16.49 -4.69
CA ALA A 441 1.40 -15.86 -5.77
C ALA A 441 1.40 -14.33 -5.63
N GLU A 442 0.99 -13.80 -4.49
CA GLU A 442 0.91 -12.36 -4.24
C GLU A 442 2.21 -11.61 -4.57
N SER A 443 3.34 -12.02 -3.98
CA SER A 443 4.60 -11.31 -4.18
C SER A 443 5.10 -11.39 -5.63
N THR A 444 4.90 -12.56 -6.26
CA THR A 444 5.27 -12.81 -7.66
C THR A 444 4.42 -11.95 -8.61
N ILE A 445 3.10 -11.94 -8.41
CA ILE A 445 2.14 -11.19 -9.23
C ILE A 445 2.45 -9.70 -9.18
N HIS A 446 2.60 -9.12 -7.99
CA HIS A 446 2.82 -7.69 -7.85
C HIS A 446 4.22 -7.25 -8.31
N ALA A 447 5.25 -8.10 -8.15
CA ALA A 447 6.53 -7.86 -8.81
C ALA A 447 6.37 -7.82 -10.34
N LEU A 448 5.62 -8.77 -10.93
CA LEU A 448 5.38 -8.82 -12.37
C LEU A 448 4.54 -7.65 -12.88
N MET A 449 3.53 -7.18 -12.13
CA MET A 449 2.77 -5.97 -12.48
C MET A 449 3.68 -4.73 -12.55
N THR A 450 4.62 -4.60 -11.61
CA THR A 450 5.64 -3.54 -11.69
C THR A 450 6.56 -3.74 -12.89
N MET A 451 7.03 -4.96 -13.17
CA MET A 451 7.90 -5.21 -14.32
C MET A 451 7.21 -4.92 -15.66
N LEU A 452 5.93 -5.28 -15.80
CA LEU A 452 5.09 -4.93 -16.96
C LEU A 452 4.93 -3.41 -17.10
N THR A 453 4.76 -2.70 -15.97
CA THR A 453 4.71 -1.23 -15.96
C THR A 453 6.03 -0.62 -16.43
N LEU A 454 7.17 -1.14 -15.98
CA LEU A 454 8.49 -0.69 -16.40
C LEU A 454 8.77 -1.02 -17.88
N ASP A 455 8.44 -2.22 -18.33
CA ASP A 455 8.62 -2.64 -19.73
C ASP A 455 7.80 -1.77 -20.69
N ALA A 456 6.59 -1.36 -20.30
CA ALA A 456 5.78 -0.40 -21.05
C ALA A 456 6.29 1.06 -20.98
N ASN A 457 7.19 1.39 -20.04
CA ASN A 457 7.71 2.75 -19.82
C ASN A 457 9.26 2.77 -19.85
N PRO A 458 9.90 2.71 -21.04
CA PRO A 458 11.36 2.57 -21.15
C PRO A 458 12.18 3.64 -20.41
N SER A 459 11.72 4.90 -20.42
CA SER A 459 12.39 5.99 -19.71
C SER A 459 12.33 5.82 -18.18
N LEU A 460 11.20 5.34 -17.65
CA LEU A 460 11.04 5.04 -16.23
C LEU A 460 11.89 3.84 -15.84
N LYS A 461 11.87 2.78 -16.65
CA LYS A 461 12.71 1.59 -16.48
C LYS A 461 14.19 1.90 -16.38
N VAL A 462 14.72 2.73 -17.28
CA VAL A 462 16.12 3.18 -17.23
C VAL A 462 16.43 3.91 -15.91
N LYS A 463 15.51 4.76 -15.43
CA LYS A 463 15.69 5.45 -14.14
C LYS A 463 15.69 4.47 -12.97
N ALA A 464 14.75 3.53 -12.92
CA ALA A 464 14.62 2.55 -11.84
C ALA A 464 15.84 1.61 -11.78
N LEU A 465 16.29 1.08 -12.93
CA LEU A 465 17.50 0.24 -13.02
C LEU A 465 18.80 1.01 -12.77
N GLY A 466 18.74 2.34 -12.86
CA GLY A 466 19.85 3.23 -12.53
C GLY A 466 20.13 3.34 -11.04
N ILE A 467 19.20 2.85 -10.20
CA ILE A 467 19.23 2.90 -8.74
C ILE A 467 19.41 1.47 -8.21
N ASP A 468 20.44 1.25 -7.41
CA ASP A 468 20.74 -0.07 -6.81
C ASP A 468 20.68 -0.07 -5.29
N ALA A 469 20.75 1.09 -4.63
CA ALA A 469 20.72 1.20 -3.18
C ALA A 469 20.13 2.52 -2.69
N THR A 470 19.49 2.45 -1.52
CA THR A 470 19.15 3.63 -0.70
C THR A 470 20.36 3.96 0.18
N VAL A 471 20.88 5.18 0.05
CA VAL A 471 22.01 5.68 0.84
C VAL A 471 21.54 6.17 2.19
N SER A 472 20.46 6.96 2.21
CA SER A 472 19.87 7.48 3.43
C SER A 472 18.46 8.00 3.20
N THR A 473 17.65 7.91 4.24
CA THR A 473 16.35 8.60 4.36
C THR A 473 16.38 9.51 5.58
N VAL A 474 15.75 10.67 5.46
CA VAL A 474 15.50 11.59 6.58
C VAL A 474 14.04 12.03 6.44
N GLY A 475 13.17 11.51 7.28
CA GLY A 475 11.73 11.76 7.20
C GLY A 475 11.06 11.70 8.56
N LEU A 476 9.84 11.14 8.60
CA LEU A 476 9.11 10.97 9.85
C LEU A 476 9.94 10.20 10.87
N SER A 477 9.81 10.60 12.13
CA SER A 477 10.39 9.89 13.27
C SER A 477 9.41 9.92 14.43
N VAL A 478 9.49 8.91 15.29
CA VAL A 478 8.63 8.76 16.47
C VAL A 478 9.48 8.95 17.71
N VAL A 479 8.94 9.68 18.69
CA VAL A 479 9.53 9.83 20.01
C VAL A 479 8.48 9.46 21.04
N GLU A 480 8.68 8.33 21.72
CA GLU A 480 7.75 7.77 22.68
C GLU A 480 7.48 8.72 23.86
N ALA A 481 6.22 8.83 24.28
CA ALA A 481 5.85 9.73 25.38
C ALA A 481 6.49 9.29 26.70
N GLU A 482 6.62 7.98 26.95
CA GLU A 482 7.23 7.42 28.16
C GLU A 482 8.74 7.67 28.28
N SER A 483 9.39 8.15 27.22
CA SER A 483 10.76 8.65 27.28
C SER A 483 10.87 10.01 28.00
N GLY A 484 9.73 10.69 28.20
CA GLY A 484 9.64 12.01 28.80
C GLY A 484 9.70 12.04 30.33
N THR A 485 9.89 13.25 30.86
CA THR A 485 9.79 13.51 32.31
C THR A 485 8.39 14.01 32.65
N ILE A 486 7.69 13.29 33.51
CA ILE A 486 6.36 13.66 34.02
C ILE A 486 6.53 14.49 35.30
N THR A 487 5.78 15.59 35.40
CA THR A 487 5.64 16.38 36.63
C THR A 487 4.17 16.47 37.00
N GLY A 488 3.82 16.18 38.26
CA GLY A 488 2.45 16.10 38.73
C GLY A 488 2.06 14.67 39.10
N GLY A 489 0.77 14.33 38.93
CA GLY A 489 0.19 13.02 39.22
C GLY A 489 0.17 12.02 38.06
N GLY A 490 0.62 12.40 36.87
CA GLY A 490 0.63 11.56 35.67
C GLY A 490 1.51 10.31 35.78
N SER A 491 1.29 9.34 34.89
CA SER A 491 2.00 8.06 34.91
C SER A 491 2.05 7.40 33.53
N VAL A 492 3.07 6.55 33.31
CA VAL A 492 3.11 5.64 32.15
C VAL A 492 2.12 4.49 32.37
N VAL A 493 1.35 4.16 31.32
CA VAL A 493 0.37 3.08 31.31
C VAL A 493 0.73 2.10 30.20
N THR A 494 0.84 0.82 30.56
CA THR A 494 1.03 -0.29 29.61
C THR A 494 -0.23 -1.15 29.59
N PRO A 495 -1.07 -1.03 28.55
CA PRO A 495 -2.26 -1.87 28.42
C PRO A 495 -1.90 -3.34 28.13
N PRO A 496 -2.85 -4.28 28.31
CA PRO A 496 -2.63 -5.69 27.99
C PRO A 496 -2.33 -5.97 26.51
N SER A 497 -2.71 -5.04 25.62
CA SER A 497 -2.43 -5.09 24.19
C SER A 497 -2.13 -3.68 23.69
N SER A 498 -1.17 -3.56 22.77
CA SER A 498 -0.92 -2.32 22.02
C SER A 498 -2.02 -2.01 21.02
N TRP A 499 -2.78 -3.04 20.58
CA TRP A 499 -3.86 -2.87 19.63
C TRP A 499 -5.09 -2.27 20.29
N THR A 500 -5.54 -1.11 19.80
CA THR A 500 -6.71 -0.39 20.32
C THR A 500 -8.03 -0.93 19.79
N GLY A 501 -7.99 -1.79 18.76
CA GLY A 501 -9.13 -2.12 17.92
C GLY A 501 -9.00 -1.55 16.51
N GLU A 502 -8.21 -0.49 16.34
CA GLU A 502 -8.03 0.21 15.06
C GLU A 502 -6.59 0.64 14.77
N ALA A 503 -5.77 0.83 15.80
CA ALA A 503 -4.39 1.26 15.66
C ALA A 503 -3.49 0.65 16.74
N ASN A 504 -2.18 0.79 16.59
CA ASN A 504 -1.20 0.32 17.57
C ASN A 504 -0.65 1.50 18.37
N LEU A 505 -0.69 1.39 19.70
CA LEU A 505 0.10 2.25 20.57
C LEU A 505 1.58 2.01 20.28
N SER A 506 2.31 3.09 20.01
CA SER A 506 3.74 3.03 19.79
C SER A 506 4.46 2.66 21.09
N GLY A 507 5.53 1.86 21.00
CA GLY A 507 6.18 1.27 22.18
C GLY A 507 5.32 0.34 23.06
N GLY A 508 4.01 0.18 22.76
CA GLY A 508 3.05 -0.56 23.56
C GLY A 508 2.63 0.12 24.86
N ALA A 509 2.89 1.41 25.02
CA ALA A 509 2.56 2.18 26.23
C ALA A 509 2.15 3.62 25.86
N TYR A 510 1.58 4.34 26.83
CA TYR A 510 1.30 5.78 26.70
C TYR A 510 1.46 6.48 28.06
N VAL A 511 1.53 7.81 28.06
CA VAL A 511 1.52 8.63 29.28
C VAL A 511 0.11 9.14 29.56
N ALA A 512 -0.42 8.80 30.72
CA ALA A 512 -1.65 9.36 31.26
C ALA A 512 -1.35 10.64 32.05
N LEU A 513 -2.06 11.72 31.75
CA LEU A 513 -1.97 13.02 32.41
C LEU A 513 -3.34 13.45 32.93
N GLY A 514 -3.38 14.16 34.04
CA GLY A 514 -4.56 14.89 34.54
C GLY A 514 -4.37 16.42 34.48
N THR A 515 -5.40 17.15 34.92
CA THR A 515 -5.37 18.61 35.00
C THR A 515 -4.19 19.10 35.86
N GLY A 516 -3.32 19.93 35.27
CA GLY A 516 -2.15 20.51 35.92
C GLY A 516 -0.88 19.65 35.81
N ASP A 517 -0.97 18.44 35.27
CA ASP A 517 0.20 17.61 34.98
C ASP A 517 0.92 18.13 33.73
N SER A 518 2.23 17.89 33.68
CA SER A 518 3.04 18.20 32.51
C SER A 518 3.94 17.05 32.12
N LEU A 519 4.21 16.94 30.82
CA LEU A 519 5.08 15.95 30.21
C LEU A 519 6.12 16.67 29.34
N SER A 520 7.40 16.49 29.66
CA SER A 520 8.52 17.01 28.86
C SER A 520 9.20 15.88 28.11
N ILE A 521 8.95 15.78 26.80
CA ILE A 521 9.49 14.72 25.93
C ILE A 521 10.78 15.22 25.26
N PRO A 522 11.93 14.53 25.44
CA PRO A 522 13.17 14.92 24.80
C PRO A 522 13.14 14.63 23.29
N VAL A 523 13.57 15.58 22.48
CA VAL A 523 13.68 15.43 21.02
C VAL A 523 15.09 15.81 20.55
N PRO A 524 15.66 15.15 19.54
CA PRO A 524 17.02 15.45 19.08
C PRO A 524 17.11 16.86 18.49
N ALA A 525 18.24 17.57 18.58
CA ALA A 525 18.41 18.83 17.86
C ALA A 525 18.63 18.59 16.35
N THR A 526 18.19 19.53 15.51
CA THR A 526 18.34 19.49 14.05
C THR A 526 18.74 20.86 13.48
N ASP A 527 19.18 20.89 12.23
CA ASP A 527 19.54 22.12 11.51
C ASP A 527 18.34 22.87 10.91
N GLN A 528 17.14 22.34 11.10
CA GLN A 528 15.89 22.84 10.53
C GLN A 528 14.74 22.71 11.52
N ALA A 529 13.69 23.52 11.34
CA ALA A 529 12.44 23.36 12.07
C ALA A 529 11.70 22.08 11.62
N ARG A 530 10.78 21.60 12.47
CA ARG A 530 10.04 20.35 12.29
C ARG A 530 8.60 20.52 12.73
N ASN A 531 7.65 19.97 11.97
CA ASN A 531 6.28 19.83 12.46
C ASN A 531 6.25 18.72 13.53
N VAL A 532 5.39 18.90 14.53
CA VAL A 532 5.21 17.96 15.64
C VAL A 532 3.74 17.61 15.71
N PHE A 533 3.46 16.31 15.79
CA PHE A 533 2.11 15.78 15.94
C PHE A 533 2.05 14.93 17.21
N PRO A 534 1.56 15.47 18.34
CA PRO A 534 1.22 14.65 19.48
C PRO A 534 0.19 13.59 19.06
N ILE A 535 0.54 12.33 19.24
CA ILE A 535 -0.36 11.20 19.04
C ILE A 535 -1.13 11.02 20.35
N VAL A 536 -2.44 11.22 20.29
CA VAL A 536 -3.32 11.18 21.46
C VAL A 536 -4.35 10.09 21.27
N ASN A 537 -4.53 9.24 22.28
CA ASN A 537 -5.63 8.29 22.35
C ASN A 537 -6.87 9.01 22.90
N GLN A 538 -7.71 9.49 21.98
CA GLN A 538 -8.89 10.30 22.26
C GLN A 538 -10.11 9.40 22.48
N GLY A 539 -10.80 9.57 23.62
CA GLY A 539 -12.16 9.04 23.79
C GLY A 539 -13.23 9.91 23.10
N GLU A 540 -14.45 9.40 22.98
CA GLU A 540 -15.58 10.13 22.35
C GLU A 540 -15.91 11.45 23.05
N ALA A 541 -15.88 11.46 24.38
CA ALA A 541 -16.23 12.63 25.19
C ALA A 541 -15.09 13.66 25.25
N ASP A 542 -15.45 14.94 25.33
CA ASP A 542 -14.49 16.01 25.55
C ASP A 542 -13.73 15.81 26.86
N SER A 543 -12.40 15.97 26.80
CA SER A 543 -11.50 15.75 27.95
C SER A 543 -10.48 16.89 28.13
N GLY A 544 -10.87 18.10 27.73
CA GLY A 544 -9.99 19.26 27.74
C GLY A 544 -8.92 19.20 26.65
N SER A 545 -7.81 19.87 26.90
CA SER A 545 -6.71 20.08 25.97
C SER A 545 -5.34 19.92 26.63
N THR A 546 -4.31 19.75 25.80
CA THR A 546 -2.91 19.84 26.21
C THR A 546 -2.28 20.98 25.43
N ALA A 547 -1.71 21.96 26.16
CA ALA A 547 -0.95 23.05 25.58
C ALA A 547 0.52 22.64 25.41
N TRP A 548 1.05 22.80 24.20
CA TRP A 548 2.38 22.35 23.80
C TRP A 548 3.32 23.52 23.56
N SER A 549 4.52 23.44 24.13
CA SER A 549 5.56 24.46 24.04
C SER A 549 6.94 23.82 23.93
N SER A 550 7.93 24.63 23.59
CA SER A 550 9.35 24.29 23.65
C SER A 550 10.09 25.36 24.46
N ALA A 551 11.42 25.27 24.54
CA ALA A 551 12.22 26.24 25.28
C ALA A 551 12.05 27.68 24.75
N THR A 552 11.81 27.84 23.45
CA THR A 552 11.78 29.15 22.79
C THR A 552 10.44 29.52 22.15
N SER A 553 9.51 28.57 22.02
CA SER A 553 8.26 28.77 21.26
C SER A 553 7.04 28.15 21.94
N THR A 554 5.88 28.74 21.70
CA THR A 554 4.58 28.08 21.92
C THR A 554 4.18 27.36 20.64
N LEU A 555 4.05 26.04 20.68
CA LEU A 555 3.83 25.23 19.50
C LEU A 555 2.35 25.11 19.15
N GLY A 556 1.49 25.04 20.17
CA GLY A 556 0.06 24.87 19.93
C GLY A 556 -0.72 24.23 21.06
N SER A 557 -1.89 23.69 20.73
CA SER A 557 -2.69 22.85 21.64
C SER A 557 -3.39 21.74 20.89
N THR A 558 -3.60 20.60 21.56
CA THR A 558 -4.35 19.45 21.04
C THR A 558 -5.53 19.12 21.95
N SER A 559 -6.63 18.61 21.40
CA SER A 559 -7.74 18.07 22.21
C SER A 559 -7.34 16.72 22.80
N ASN A 560 -7.63 16.51 24.09
CA ASN A 560 -7.31 15.25 24.77
C ASN A 560 -8.37 14.16 24.59
N GLY A 561 -9.59 14.57 24.27
CA GLY A 561 -10.73 13.72 23.92
C GLY A 561 -11.53 14.38 22.81
N GLY A 562 -12.81 14.04 22.70
CA GLY A 562 -13.68 14.60 21.66
C GLY A 562 -13.38 13.99 20.28
N ALA A 563 -13.11 12.67 20.23
CA ALA A 563 -12.92 11.96 18.96
C ALA A 563 -14.12 12.11 18.02
N GLY A 564 -15.32 12.37 18.57
CA GLY A 564 -16.58 12.31 17.85
C GLY A 564 -17.30 10.99 18.11
N ALA A 565 -18.49 10.82 17.52
CA ALA A 565 -19.22 9.56 17.66
C ALA A 565 -18.45 8.42 16.99
N GLN A 566 -18.30 7.29 17.69
CA GLN A 566 -17.61 6.09 17.18
C GLN A 566 -18.15 5.68 15.80
N GLY A 567 -19.47 5.48 15.70
CA GLY A 567 -20.12 5.06 14.47
C GLY A 567 -19.75 3.64 14.06
N ILE A 568 -19.15 3.45 12.89
CA ILE A 568 -18.85 2.12 12.31
C ILE A 568 -17.46 1.57 12.67
N THR A 569 -16.70 2.28 13.49
CA THR A 569 -15.33 1.91 13.85
C THR A 569 -15.30 0.90 15.01
N ASP A 570 -14.23 0.11 15.10
CA ASP A 570 -14.13 -1.01 16.05
C ASP A 570 -13.67 -0.57 17.46
N ALA A 571 -12.98 0.57 17.59
CA ALA A 571 -12.45 1.11 18.83
C ALA A 571 -13.36 2.19 19.44
N LEU A 572 -13.36 2.28 20.77
CA LEU A 572 -14.11 3.30 21.53
C LEU A 572 -13.35 4.63 21.58
N GLY A 573 -13.10 5.21 20.41
CA GLY A 573 -12.27 6.39 20.19
C GLY A 573 -11.12 6.12 19.22
N ARG A 574 -10.22 7.10 19.07
CA ARG A 574 -9.15 7.04 18.07
C ARG A 574 -7.79 7.42 18.64
N LEU A 575 -6.76 6.69 18.21
CA LEU A 575 -5.37 7.06 18.41
C LEU A 575 -4.96 7.96 17.24
N PHE A 576 -4.73 9.26 17.42
CA PHE A 576 -4.62 10.17 16.27
C PHE A 576 -3.46 11.15 16.38
N PRO A 577 -2.62 11.33 15.33
CA PRO A 577 -1.62 12.39 15.29
C PRO A 577 -2.27 13.75 15.05
N LEU A 578 -2.18 14.66 16.02
CA LEU A 578 -2.82 15.98 15.97
C LEU A 578 -1.82 17.08 15.59
N THR A 579 -2.14 17.91 14.61
CA THR A 579 -1.24 18.97 14.13
C THR A 579 -1.13 20.15 15.10
N LEU A 580 0.10 20.53 15.45
CA LEU A 580 0.38 21.78 16.15
C LEU A 580 0.49 22.98 15.18
N GLN A 581 0.14 24.17 15.66
CA GLN A 581 0.06 25.38 14.83
C GLN A 581 1.43 25.93 14.40
N GLN A 582 2.49 25.68 15.19
CA GLN A 582 3.85 26.10 14.88
C GLN A 582 4.82 24.92 14.89
N ALA A 583 5.75 24.95 13.93
CA ALA A 583 6.86 24.01 13.89
C ALA A 583 7.81 24.22 15.08
N LEU A 584 8.33 23.13 15.62
CA LEU A 584 9.40 23.11 16.60
C LEU A 584 10.70 23.65 15.99
N PRO A 585 11.33 24.71 16.56
CA PRO A 585 12.64 25.18 16.13
C PRO A 585 13.70 24.07 16.16
N GLY A 586 14.65 24.08 15.23
CA GLY A 586 15.65 23.01 15.11
C GLY A 586 16.57 22.87 16.33
N ALA A 587 16.91 23.98 16.98
CA ALA A 587 17.78 23.99 18.16
C ALA A 587 17.08 23.52 19.45
N ASP A 588 15.75 23.49 19.47
CA ASP A 588 14.98 23.10 20.64
C ASP A 588 14.97 21.57 20.77
N THR A 589 15.25 21.09 21.98
CA THR A 589 15.49 19.66 22.27
C THR A 589 14.46 19.04 23.22
N ALA A 590 13.36 19.74 23.49
CA ALA A 590 12.26 19.23 24.27
C ALA A 590 10.93 19.83 23.80
N VAL A 591 9.88 19.01 23.86
CA VAL A 591 8.48 19.41 23.68
C VAL A 591 7.76 19.18 25.00
N VAL A 592 7.17 20.23 25.56
CA VAL A 592 6.51 20.23 26.86
C VAL A 592 5.01 20.39 26.67
N GLY A 593 4.25 19.38 27.06
CA GLY A 593 2.78 19.40 27.13
C GLY A 593 2.32 19.70 28.55
N MET A 594 1.38 20.63 28.72
CA MET A 594 0.68 20.89 29.98
C MET A 594 -0.81 20.61 29.79
N ALA A 595 -1.33 19.63 30.52
CA ALA A 595 -2.70 19.16 30.37
C ALA A 595 -3.66 19.96 31.27
N ASP A 596 -4.80 20.39 30.74
CA ASP A 596 -5.90 20.99 31.51
C ASP A 596 -7.04 20.00 31.82
N GLY A 597 -6.97 18.79 31.25
CA GLY A 597 -7.90 17.68 31.43
C GLY A 597 -7.20 16.34 31.28
N ALA A 598 -7.96 15.24 31.31
CA ALA A 598 -7.36 13.91 31.21
C ALA A 598 -6.85 13.65 29.79
N ALA A 599 -5.56 13.31 29.65
CA ALA A 599 -4.92 13.03 28.36
C ALA A 599 -4.22 11.68 28.36
N SER A 600 -4.25 11.00 27.21
CA SER A 600 -3.49 9.78 26.96
C SER A 600 -2.56 10.03 25.77
N VAL A 601 -1.32 10.42 26.04
CA VAL A 601 -0.33 10.77 25.02
C VAL A 601 0.54 9.56 24.72
N ASP A 602 0.48 9.05 23.49
CA ASP A 602 1.21 7.88 23.02
C ASP A 602 2.64 8.23 22.65
N ALA A 603 2.81 9.14 21.70
CA ALA A 603 4.13 9.57 21.22
C ALA A 603 4.06 10.96 20.57
N LEU A 604 5.22 11.49 20.19
CA LEU A 604 5.32 12.59 19.23
C LEU A 604 5.77 12.02 17.88
N LEU A 605 4.95 12.23 16.85
CA LEU A 605 5.40 12.07 15.47
C LEU A 605 6.05 13.38 15.02
N ILE A 606 7.28 13.30 14.50
CA ILE A 606 8.10 14.46 14.13
C ILE A 606 8.36 14.42 12.63
N GLN A 607 7.99 15.49 11.92
CA GLN A 607 8.22 15.65 10.49
C GLN A 607 9.20 16.79 10.22
N PRO A 608 10.39 16.52 9.65
CA PRO A 608 11.26 17.57 9.14
C PRO A 608 10.55 18.42 8.09
N LEU A 609 10.72 19.75 8.13
CA LEU A 609 10.15 20.62 7.09
C LEU A 609 10.69 20.28 5.70
N ILE A 610 11.93 19.80 5.61
CA ILE A 610 12.53 19.25 4.40
C ILE A 610 13.03 17.83 4.72
N SER A 611 12.32 16.85 4.19
CA SER A 611 12.68 15.43 4.23
C SER A 611 13.52 15.06 3.00
N THR A 612 14.32 13.99 3.08
CA THR A 612 15.19 13.57 1.97
C THR A 612 15.21 12.07 1.75
N ILE A 613 15.28 11.67 0.48
CA ILE A 613 15.55 10.30 0.06
C ILE A 613 16.80 10.36 -0.83
N THR A 614 17.91 9.77 -0.39
CA THR A 614 19.15 9.70 -1.19
C THR A 614 19.35 8.28 -1.67
N VAL A 615 19.50 8.14 -2.98
CA VAL A 615 19.69 6.87 -3.68
C VAL A 615 20.95 6.92 -4.54
N THR A 616 21.54 5.78 -4.81
CA THR A 616 22.73 5.64 -5.66
C THR A 616 22.58 4.48 -6.62
N GLY A 617 23.51 4.40 -7.58
CA GLY A 617 23.65 3.29 -8.50
C GLY A 617 24.39 3.66 -9.77
N SER A 618 24.16 2.91 -10.85
CA SER A 618 24.82 3.14 -12.13
C SER A 618 24.51 4.51 -12.75
N ALA A 619 23.37 5.12 -12.39
CA ALA A 619 23.01 6.48 -12.79
C ALA A 619 23.68 7.58 -11.93
N GLY A 620 24.41 7.19 -10.88
CA GLY A 620 25.01 8.09 -9.89
C GLY A 620 24.06 8.46 -8.76
N GLU A 621 24.60 9.18 -7.78
CA GLU A 621 23.85 9.61 -6.60
C GLU A 621 22.81 10.68 -6.95
N SER A 622 21.59 10.48 -6.44
CA SER A 622 20.45 11.40 -6.56
C SER A 622 19.76 11.56 -5.22
N THR A 623 19.30 12.77 -4.91
CA THR A 623 18.51 13.07 -3.70
C THR A 623 17.18 13.67 -4.10
N VAL A 624 16.09 13.13 -3.57
CA VAL A 624 14.76 13.75 -3.58
C VAL A 624 14.60 14.53 -2.29
N TYR A 625 14.32 15.83 -2.39
CA TYR A 625 13.97 16.71 -1.27
C TYR A 625 12.47 16.89 -1.26
N VAL A 626 11.81 16.56 -0.15
CA VAL A 626 10.35 16.62 0.02
C VAL A 626 10.01 17.72 1.01
N SER A 627 9.09 18.61 0.64
CA SER A 627 8.81 19.83 1.39
C SER A 627 7.46 19.77 2.11
N ALA A 628 7.51 19.86 3.44
CA ALA A 628 6.36 20.15 4.29
C ALA A 628 6.27 21.66 4.63
N ALA A 629 7.14 22.49 4.06
CA ALA A 629 7.17 23.92 4.32
C ALA A 629 6.17 24.70 3.46
N THR A 630 5.63 25.78 4.01
CA THR A 630 4.77 26.75 3.30
C THR A 630 5.54 27.73 2.44
N GLU A 631 6.86 27.80 2.61
CA GLU A 631 7.76 28.67 1.85
C GLU A 631 8.88 27.85 1.18
N SER A 632 9.35 28.35 0.03
CA SER A 632 10.48 27.72 -0.65
C SER A 632 11.77 27.97 0.13
N SER A 633 12.63 26.97 0.20
CA SER A 633 13.91 27.05 0.90
C SER A 633 15.08 26.68 0.00
N VAL A 634 16.30 26.99 0.44
CA VAL A 634 17.53 26.62 -0.27
C VAL A 634 18.38 25.75 0.64
N ARG A 635 18.80 24.59 0.14
CA ARG A 635 19.72 23.67 0.80
C ARG A 635 21.08 23.72 0.13
N THR A 636 22.12 23.86 0.94
CA THR A 636 23.50 23.78 0.44
C THR A 636 23.94 22.32 0.37
N VAL A 637 24.47 21.91 -0.78
CA VAL A 637 24.98 20.57 -1.04
C VAL A 637 26.44 20.67 -1.47
N ALA A 638 27.26 19.74 -0.97
CA ALA A 638 28.64 19.62 -1.44
C ALA A 638 28.63 19.13 -2.89
N VAL A 639 29.28 19.87 -3.79
CA VAL A 639 29.49 19.45 -5.19
C VAL A 639 30.96 19.10 -5.37
N PRO A 640 31.32 17.80 -5.44
CA PRO A 640 32.71 17.40 -5.58
C PRO A 640 33.37 17.95 -6.85
N ARG A 641 34.70 18.12 -6.81
CA ARG A 641 35.46 18.57 -7.99
C ARG A 641 35.24 17.59 -9.14
N GLY A 642 34.90 18.12 -10.32
CA GLY A 642 34.59 17.30 -11.50
C GLY A 642 33.11 16.95 -11.66
N TYR A 643 32.23 17.38 -10.75
CA TYR A 643 30.78 17.23 -10.87
C TYR A 643 30.09 18.60 -11.04
N ARG A 644 28.85 18.57 -11.54
CA ARG A 644 27.89 19.67 -11.53
C ARG A 644 26.60 19.19 -10.89
N LEU A 645 25.94 20.09 -10.18
CA LEU A 645 24.59 19.85 -9.65
C LEU A 645 23.58 20.05 -10.80
N ALA A 646 22.78 19.02 -11.07
CA ALA A 646 21.55 19.14 -11.83
C ALA A 646 20.39 19.03 -10.84
N GLN A 647 19.34 19.82 -11.01
CA GLN A 647 18.13 19.71 -10.19
C GLN A 647 16.91 19.95 -11.06
N GLN A 648 15.76 19.45 -10.63
CA GLN A 648 14.45 19.74 -11.18
C GLN A 648 13.46 19.82 -10.03
N ALA A 649 12.77 20.94 -9.89
CA ALA A 649 11.74 21.13 -8.88
C ALA A 649 10.35 20.88 -9.46
N PHE A 650 9.47 20.35 -8.61
CA PHE A 650 8.07 20.05 -8.88
C PHE A 650 7.20 20.57 -7.75
N ASP A 651 6.07 21.18 -8.08
CA ASP A 651 5.12 21.68 -7.08
C ASP A 651 4.37 20.55 -6.35
N ALA A 652 3.42 20.92 -5.48
CA ALA A 652 2.60 20.00 -4.69
C ALA A 652 1.67 19.09 -5.53
N THR A 653 1.68 19.22 -6.86
CA THR A 653 0.95 18.36 -7.80
C THR A 653 1.88 17.52 -8.69
N GLY A 654 3.20 17.66 -8.53
CA GLY A 654 4.18 16.96 -9.35
C GLY A 654 4.46 17.62 -10.70
N THR A 655 4.00 18.85 -10.92
CA THR A 655 4.23 19.62 -12.15
C THR A 655 5.57 20.39 -12.09
N PRO A 656 6.37 20.43 -13.17
CA PRO A 656 7.67 21.11 -13.19
C PRO A 656 7.60 22.62 -12.91
N VAL A 657 8.50 23.12 -12.07
CA VAL A 657 8.63 24.56 -11.78
C VAL A 657 9.76 25.18 -12.61
N ALA A 658 9.40 25.94 -13.64
CA ALA A 658 10.31 26.44 -14.68
C ALA A 658 11.44 27.40 -14.22
N SER A 659 11.33 27.99 -13.02
CA SER A 659 12.26 29.03 -12.55
C SER A 659 13.47 28.51 -11.78
N VAL A 660 13.52 27.22 -11.42
CA VAL A 660 14.57 26.66 -10.55
C VAL A 660 15.85 26.33 -11.33
N ASP A 661 15.74 25.75 -12.53
CA ASP A 661 16.89 25.39 -13.37
C ASP A 661 17.75 26.60 -13.78
N LYS A 662 17.10 27.75 -13.97
CA LYS A 662 17.75 29.01 -14.37
C LYS A 662 18.53 29.67 -13.23
N LYS A 663 18.30 29.24 -11.98
CA LYS A 663 18.96 29.70 -10.75
C LYS A 663 19.92 28.66 -10.18
N ALA A 664 20.51 27.79 -11.00
CA ALA A 664 21.63 26.94 -10.59
C ALA A 664 23.00 27.59 -10.92
N PRO A 665 23.43 28.71 -10.30
CA PRO A 665 24.77 29.21 -10.49
C PRO A 665 25.70 28.36 -9.63
N LYS A 666 26.62 27.59 -10.23
CA LYS A 666 28.00 27.27 -9.75
C LYS A 666 28.29 26.97 -8.25
N THR A 667 27.32 26.85 -7.34
CA THR A 667 27.51 27.07 -5.89
C THR A 667 26.92 25.97 -4.99
N GLY A 668 26.45 24.86 -5.55
CA GLY A 668 25.96 23.74 -4.73
C GLY A 668 24.72 24.09 -3.92
N ALA A 669 23.72 24.71 -4.55
CA ALA A 669 22.46 25.09 -3.90
C ALA A 669 21.29 24.37 -4.58
N VAL A 670 20.47 23.67 -3.79
CA VAL A 670 19.21 23.04 -4.20
C VAL A 670 18.05 23.91 -3.72
N THR A 671 17.18 24.34 -4.63
CA THR A 671 15.94 25.03 -4.26
C THR A 671 14.85 23.99 -4.02
N VAL A 672 14.28 23.99 -2.82
CA VAL A 672 13.16 23.12 -2.47
C VAL A 672 11.90 23.98 -2.43
N VAL A 673 10.95 23.69 -3.31
CA VAL A 673 9.71 24.46 -3.42
C VAL A 673 8.74 24.12 -2.29
N ALA A 674 7.91 25.09 -1.89
CA ALA A 674 6.90 24.91 -0.85
C ALA A 674 5.93 23.78 -1.23
N GLY A 675 5.65 22.86 -0.30
CA GLY A 675 4.69 21.75 -0.46
C GLY A 675 4.98 20.72 -1.55
N GLY A 676 6.04 20.91 -2.35
CA GLY A 676 6.41 20.03 -3.47
C GLY A 676 7.68 19.23 -3.19
N PHE A 677 8.34 18.82 -4.26
CA PHE A 677 9.61 18.10 -4.15
C PHE A 677 10.62 18.51 -5.22
N THR A 678 11.91 18.36 -4.92
CA THR A 678 13.00 18.64 -5.85
C THR A 678 13.90 17.43 -5.98
N VAL A 679 14.14 16.99 -7.21
CA VAL A 679 15.10 15.93 -7.52
C VAL A 679 16.44 16.58 -7.87
N ALA A 680 17.49 16.25 -7.15
CA ALA A 680 18.85 16.74 -7.38
C ALA A 680 19.80 15.58 -7.71
N LYS A 681 20.71 15.77 -8.65
CA LYS A 681 21.67 14.77 -9.13
C LYS A 681 23.06 15.37 -9.25
N LEU A 682 24.08 14.60 -8.86
CA LEU A 682 25.47 14.94 -9.13
C LEU A 682 25.90 14.35 -10.47
N VAL A 683 26.05 15.19 -11.49
CA VAL A 683 26.42 14.76 -12.85
C VAL A 683 27.90 15.05 -13.08
N ARG A 684 28.66 14.06 -13.56
CA ARG A 684 30.07 14.24 -13.90
C ARG A 684 30.21 15.25 -15.06
N LYS A 685 31.19 16.15 -14.97
CA LYS A 685 31.50 17.16 -15.99
C LYS A 685 32.13 16.58 -17.24
#